data_AF-A0A9W7Y919-F1
#
_entry.id   AF-A0A9W7Y919-F1
#
_cell.length_a   1.000
_cell.length_b   1.000
_cell.length_c   1.000
_cell.angle_alpha   90.00
_cell.angle_beta   90.00
_cell.angle_gamma   90.00
#
_symmetry.space_group_name_H-M   'P 1'
#
loop_
_entity.id
_entity.type
_entity.pdbx_description
1 polymer ?
#
loop_
_entity_poly.entity_id
_entity_poly.type
_entity_poly.pdbx_seq_one_letter_code
_entity_poly.pdbx_strand_id
1 'polypeptide(L)'
;MAAYTFDNLPASEEEIDYSDLERTFAVPEQEETLENVIVVDNLPVVDTSKVEKLFKTLTSKVFKKAGKVKDNGFHMPMQEGAGGPESKGYAFVEFETAAQAQAAIRAANGHAFGGSRVLRANPFMEVEKYTEVDDEYRAPPAEPFEEREHLRSWLMDDFGRDQFATYAREELGVYWSETAQPAEQIKSRPNWTESHVQWSPLGSYMCTFHWQGLVLWGGPSWSKLMRFVHPNIRFADFSPSERYLVTMSSKPIDVEAVGARLGPDAAHQNPFTTADEGNSVCVWDARTGAMLRSFPLPAGADGSPAGAAWPQFKWSPSEKYLARMTYGTGISIYEAPSMGLLDKKSLKVEGVQEFAWCPRVLKEPRTGAERPEMMAYWTPEEGNLPARVSLMAIPSREIVRTKNLFNVFAASLHWHPSGKMMCVRVQRFTKSKKSRFTNLEIFRTGEKEVPVDVVELKDSAVAFDWEPTETGFRFAILHTDDPTPPQVNSTGMAMTTAKTSVSLYSFERKGKLVQKEGFQLLKTLENKSTTSLRWSPHGRYVILATLRTATNGTIEFYDTDFDQAAAAKSGNPGDAITLVASVEHYGVTDLEWDPSGRFVATWVSSWRHSSENGYTLWDFRGQELQHSAVEDFKQFVWRPRPEPLLSEEQRRLVRRDLKAYSKEFDELDERRLHAADAELMSQRRRLVSEWESWRQQVGEFLTSETDEALAAGYKLPIASDTEDLVVDEVVEEIIDEKEEIVG
;
A
#
# COMPACT_ATOMS: atom_id res chain seq x y z
N MET A 1 -33.13 -55.09 -36.59
CA MET A 1 -33.00 -55.72 -37.92
C MET A 1 -34.39 -55.94 -38.49
N ALA A 2 -34.81 -55.05 -39.40
CA ALA A 2 -35.89 -55.32 -40.34
C ALA A 2 -35.30 -56.12 -41.52
N ALA A 3 -36.07 -57.03 -42.10
CA ALA A 3 -35.60 -57.94 -43.16
C ALA A 3 -35.37 -57.20 -44.48
N TYR A 4 -34.30 -57.56 -45.19
CA TYR A 4 -33.97 -57.04 -46.52
C TYR A 4 -35.04 -57.47 -47.54
N THR A 5 -35.81 -56.51 -48.06
CA THR A 5 -36.77 -56.65 -49.16
C THR A 5 -36.27 -55.90 -50.39
N PHE A 6 -36.65 -56.35 -51.59
CA PHE A 6 -36.24 -55.72 -52.87
C PHE A 6 -36.63 -54.23 -52.98
N ASP A 7 -37.65 -53.81 -52.25
CA ASP A 7 -38.12 -52.41 -52.21
C ASP A 7 -37.21 -51.48 -51.35
N ASN A 8 -36.21 -52.03 -50.65
CA ASN A 8 -35.28 -51.30 -49.78
C ASN A 8 -33.82 -51.34 -50.29
N LEU A 9 -33.61 -51.62 -51.58
CA LEU A 9 -32.29 -51.51 -52.20
C LEU A 9 -32.04 -50.04 -52.61
N PRO A 10 -30.85 -49.47 -52.31
CA PRO A 10 -30.50 -48.12 -52.73
C PRO A 10 -30.53 -48.02 -54.26
N ALA A 11 -31.12 -46.95 -54.78
CA ALA A 11 -31.40 -46.80 -56.22
C ALA A 11 -30.16 -46.37 -57.03
N SER A 12 -29.10 -45.92 -56.35
CA SER A 12 -27.79 -45.60 -56.93
C SER A 12 -26.67 -45.91 -55.94
N GLU A 13 -25.43 -46.04 -56.41
CA GLU A 13 -24.26 -46.26 -55.54
C GLU A 13 -24.06 -45.15 -54.50
N GLU A 14 -24.60 -43.95 -54.73
CA GLU A 14 -24.52 -42.78 -53.84
C GLU A 14 -25.43 -42.90 -52.60
N GLU A 15 -26.42 -43.80 -52.59
CA GLU A 15 -27.35 -44.02 -51.46
C GLU A 15 -26.91 -45.15 -50.51
N ILE A 16 -25.73 -45.75 -50.75
CA ILE A 16 -25.17 -46.78 -49.89
C ILE A 16 -24.53 -46.11 -48.66
N ASP A 17 -25.09 -46.35 -47.48
CA ASP A 17 -24.56 -45.86 -46.21
C ASP A 17 -23.33 -46.66 -45.79
N TYR A 18 -22.14 -46.07 -45.94
CA TYR A 18 -20.86 -46.65 -45.52
C TYR A 18 -20.47 -46.30 -44.07
N SER A 19 -21.32 -45.60 -43.31
CA SER A 19 -20.97 -45.07 -41.99
C SER A 19 -20.58 -46.17 -40.97
N ASP A 20 -21.07 -47.39 -41.13
CA ASP A 20 -20.71 -48.53 -40.30
C ASP A 20 -19.31 -49.07 -40.62
N LEU A 21 -18.92 -49.10 -41.90
CA LEU A 21 -17.58 -49.42 -42.39
C LEU A 21 -16.60 -48.29 -42.05
N GLU A 22 -16.98 -47.03 -42.26
CA GLU A 22 -16.19 -45.87 -41.85
C GLU A 22 -15.96 -45.87 -40.33
N ARG A 23 -16.96 -46.21 -39.50
CA ARG A 23 -16.75 -46.30 -38.04
C ARG A 23 -15.88 -47.50 -37.63
N THR A 24 -15.93 -48.60 -38.39
CA THR A 24 -15.16 -49.82 -38.07
C THR A 24 -13.72 -49.74 -38.58
N PHE A 25 -13.46 -48.97 -39.63
CA PHE A 25 -12.16 -48.79 -40.27
C PHE A 25 -11.61 -47.34 -40.19
N ALA A 26 -12.26 -46.46 -39.42
CA ALA A 26 -11.72 -45.16 -39.04
C ALA A 26 -10.43 -45.38 -38.25
N VAL A 27 -9.31 -45.26 -38.96
CA VAL A 27 -8.01 -45.02 -38.33
C VAL A 27 -8.14 -43.65 -37.67
N PRO A 28 -7.90 -43.50 -36.34
CA PRO A 28 -7.83 -42.18 -35.75
C PRO A 28 -6.79 -41.41 -36.55
N GLU A 29 -7.16 -40.28 -37.14
CA GLU A 29 -6.18 -39.31 -37.61
C GLU A 29 -5.32 -39.00 -36.37
N GLN A 30 -4.15 -39.64 -36.27
CA GLN A 30 -3.07 -39.12 -35.47
C GLN A 30 -2.77 -37.79 -36.12
N GLU A 31 -3.14 -36.70 -35.45
CA GLU A 31 -2.72 -35.37 -35.82
C GLU A 31 -1.24 -35.45 -36.23
N GLU A 32 -0.93 -35.18 -37.49
CA GLU A 32 0.43 -35.14 -38.04
C GLU A 32 1.17 -33.92 -37.48
N THR A 33 1.22 -33.78 -36.15
CA THR A 33 2.03 -32.76 -35.50
C THR A 33 3.44 -33.34 -35.38
N LEU A 34 4.40 -32.67 -36.03
CA LEU A 34 5.84 -33.04 -35.96
C LEU A 34 6.48 -32.65 -34.61
N GLU A 35 5.68 -32.50 -33.56
CA GLU A 35 6.09 -32.14 -32.20
C GLU A 35 6.93 -33.23 -31.53
N ASN A 36 6.81 -34.47 -31.99
CA ASN A 36 7.61 -35.60 -31.56
C ASN A 36 8.93 -35.76 -32.36
N VAL A 37 9.22 -34.86 -33.31
CA VAL A 37 10.43 -34.87 -34.14
C VAL A 37 11.41 -33.80 -33.67
N ILE A 38 12.69 -34.19 -33.55
CA ILE A 38 13.79 -33.28 -33.22
C ILE A 38 14.83 -33.27 -34.35
N VAL A 39 15.51 -32.14 -34.49
CA VAL A 39 16.68 -31.99 -35.37
C VAL A 39 17.93 -31.99 -34.51
N VAL A 40 18.84 -32.93 -34.77
CA VAL A 40 20.14 -33.03 -34.09
C VAL A 40 21.23 -32.66 -35.08
N ASP A 41 21.90 -31.56 -34.80
CA ASP A 41 22.94 -30.96 -35.63
C ASP A 41 24.35 -31.16 -35.03
N ASN A 42 25.37 -30.95 -35.85
CA ASN A 42 26.79 -31.15 -35.57
C ASN A 42 27.21 -32.62 -35.34
N LEU A 43 26.49 -33.55 -35.97
CA LEU A 43 26.84 -34.98 -36.01
C LEU A 43 28.08 -35.24 -36.88
N PRO A 44 28.84 -36.32 -36.62
CA PRO A 44 29.90 -36.79 -37.50
C PRO A 44 29.39 -37.06 -38.92
N VAL A 45 30.10 -36.54 -39.92
CA VAL A 45 29.90 -36.89 -41.33
C VAL A 45 30.36 -38.33 -41.52
N VAL A 46 29.44 -39.20 -41.94
CA VAL A 46 29.65 -40.65 -42.05
C VAL A 46 29.13 -41.18 -43.39
N ASP A 47 29.72 -42.27 -43.85
CA ASP A 47 29.26 -43.05 -45.00
C ASP A 47 28.09 -43.97 -44.61
N THR A 48 27.33 -44.44 -45.61
CA THR A 48 26.14 -45.29 -45.43
C THR A 48 26.39 -46.53 -44.57
N SER A 49 27.60 -47.09 -44.59
CA SER A 49 27.97 -48.26 -43.78
C SER A 49 28.03 -47.99 -42.26
N LYS A 50 28.21 -46.72 -41.84
CA LYS A 50 28.41 -46.32 -40.44
C LYS A 50 27.18 -45.68 -39.79
N VAL A 51 26.12 -45.43 -40.55
CA VAL A 51 24.88 -44.78 -40.07
C VAL A 51 24.23 -45.57 -38.95
N GLU A 52 24.09 -46.89 -39.11
CA GLU A 52 23.47 -47.75 -38.10
C GLU A 52 24.28 -47.76 -36.78
N LYS A 53 25.61 -47.68 -36.88
CA LYS A 53 26.50 -47.60 -35.71
C LYS A 53 26.38 -46.25 -35.00
N LEU A 54 26.21 -45.16 -35.75
CA LEU A 54 25.98 -43.83 -35.20
C LEU A 54 24.62 -43.77 -34.50
N PHE A 55 23.57 -44.30 -35.12
CA PHE A 55 22.24 -44.40 -34.52
C PHE A 55 22.27 -45.17 -33.19
N LYS A 56 22.89 -46.37 -33.16
CA LYS A 56 23.07 -47.14 -31.92
C LYS A 56 23.82 -46.35 -30.85
N THR A 57 24.79 -45.52 -31.24
CA THR A 57 25.56 -44.68 -30.30
C THR A 57 24.72 -43.54 -29.73
N LEU A 58 23.91 -42.87 -30.56
CA LEU A 58 23.00 -41.82 -30.13
C LEU A 58 21.93 -42.37 -29.18
N THR A 59 21.30 -43.48 -29.54
CA THR A 59 20.25 -44.11 -28.71
C THR A 59 20.79 -44.65 -27.38
N SER A 60 21.98 -45.24 -27.37
CA SER A 60 22.55 -45.85 -26.16
C SER A 60 23.29 -44.87 -25.23
N LYS A 61 23.85 -43.77 -25.75
CA LYS A 61 24.66 -42.82 -24.97
C LYS A 61 23.96 -41.48 -24.72
N VAL A 62 23.19 -40.98 -25.68
CA VAL A 62 22.57 -39.65 -25.60
C VAL A 62 21.10 -39.77 -25.22
N PHE A 63 20.32 -40.61 -25.91
CA PHE A 63 18.87 -40.74 -25.68
C PHE A 63 18.46 -41.81 -24.67
N LYS A 64 19.41 -42.47 -24.00
CA LYS A 64 19.16 -43.58 -23.07
C LYS A 64 18.11 -43.26 -21.99
N LYS A 65 18.03 -42.00 -21.55
CA LYS A 65 17.10 -41.53 -20.52
C LYS A 65 15.90 -40.74 -21.08
N ALA A 66 15.86 -40.50 -22.39
CA ALA A 66 14.90 -39.59 -23.02
C ALA A 66 13.62 -40.29 -23.53
N GLY A 67 13.73 -41.55 -23.97
CA GLY A 67 12.59 -42.31 -24.49
C GLY A 67 13.01 -43.32 -25.56
N LYS A 68 12.03 -44.00 -26.15
CA LYS A 68 12.24 -44.93 -27.26
C LYS A 68 12.00 -44.17 -28.58
N VAL A 69 12.96 -44.28 -29.50
CA VAL A 69 12.82 -43.79 -30.88
C VAL A 69 11.87 -44.75 -31.62
N LYS A 70 10.92 -44.21 -32.40
CA LYS A 70 10.00 -45.03 -33.18
C LYS A 70 10.75 -45.92 -34.18
N ASP A 71 10.15 -47.05 -34.57
CA ASP A 71 10.70 -47.90 -35.62
C ASP A 71 10.72 -47.10 -36.94
N ASN A 72 11.87 -47.05 -37.62
CA ASN A 72 12.18 -46.14 -38.75
C ASN A 72 12.18 -44.63 -38.43
N GLY A 73 12.10 -44.22 -37.17
CA GLY A 73 12.10 -42.82 -36.73
C GLY A 73 13.47 -42.13 -36.75
N PHE A 74 14.46 -42.64 -37.48
CA PHE A 74 15.79 -42.01 -37.62
C PHE A 74 16.10 -41.77 -39.08
N HIS A 75 16.18 -40.51 -39.47
CA HIS A 75 16.49 -40.11 -40.83
C HIS A 75 17.69 -39.16 -40.86
N MET A 76 18.74 -39.56 -41.56
CA MET A 76 19.96 -38.77 -41.74
C MET A 76 20.14 -38.45 -43.23
N PRO A 77 19.95 -37.19 -43.65
CA PRO A 77 20.13 -36.80 -45.04
C PRO A 77 21.56 -37.02 -45.54
N MET A 78 21.67 -37.55 -46.76
CA MET A 78 22.94 -37.83 -47.45
C MET A 78 23.15 -36.90 -48.64
N GLN A 79 24.41 -36.69 -49.01
CA GLN A 79 24.84 -35.93 -50.19
C GLN A 79 25.86 -36.76 -50.99
N GLU A 80 25.90 -36.58 -52.31
CA GLU A 80 26.95 -37.18 -53.14
C GLU A 80 28.30 -36.47 -52.91
N GLY A 81 29.23 -37.16 -52.26
CA GLY A 81 30.61 -36.74 -52.07
C GLY A 81 31.58 -37.42 -53.04
N ALA A 82 32.82 -36.95 -53.09
CA ALA A 82 33.86 -37.43 -54.02
C ALA A 82 34.24 -38.93 -53.87
N GLY A 83 33.78 -39.60 -52.81
CA GLY A 83 34.01 -41.02 -52.52
C GLY A 83 32.75 -41.86 -52.27
N GLY A 84 31.55 -41.34 -52.60
CA GLY A 84 30.25 -41.97 -52.35
C GLY A 84 29.31 -41.10 -51.50
N PRO A 85 28.10 -41.60 -51.17
CA PRO A 85 27.13 -40.85 -50.36
C PRO A 85 27.63 -40.66 -48.92
N GLU A 86 27.74 -39.39 -48.49
CA GLU A 86 28.16 -38.96 -47.15
C GLU A 86 27.06 -38.16 -46.44
N SER A 87 27.00 -38.20 -45.10
CA SER A 87 25.95 -37.51 -44.34
C SER A 87 26.16 -36.01 -44.21
N LYS A 88 25.08 -35.23 -44.22
CA LYS A 88 25.13 -33.75 -44.10
C LYS A 88 25.45 -33.23 -42.68
N GLY A 89 25.77 -34.11 -41.73
CA GLY A 89 26.12 -33.72 -40.36
C GLY A 89 24.93 -33.40 -39.44
N TYR A 90 23.70 -33.66 -39.87
CA TYR A 90 22.51 -33.56 -39.02
C TYR A 90 21.56 -34.74 -39.25
N ALA A 91 20.65 -34.99 -38.31
CA ALA A 91 19.64 -36.05 -38.41
C ALA A 91 18.32 -35.64 -37.75
N PHE A 92 17.24 -36.18 -38.28
CA PHE A 92 15.90 -36.12 -37.71
C PHE A 92 15.63 -37.37 -36.88
N VAL A 93 15.12 -37.18 -35.67
CA VAL A 93 14.81 -38.26 -34.74
C VAL A 93 13.38 -38.11 -34.24
N GLU A 94 12.56 -39.12 -34.49
CA GLU A 94 11.16 -39.18 -34.11
C GLU A 94 10.97 -40.09 -32.88
N PHE A 95 10.34 -39.54 -31.85
CA PHE A 95 10.03 -40.24 -30.60
C PHE A 95 8.55 -40.66 -30.55
N GLU A 96 8.21 -41.58 -29.63
CA GLU A 96 6.83 -42.03 -29.46
C GLU A 96 5.90 -40.92 -28.96
N THR A 97 6.42 -39.94 -28.21
CA THR A 97 5.64 -38.81 -27.68
C THR A 97 6.42 -37.50 -27.71
N ALA A 98 5.71 -36.37 -27.77
CA ALA A 98 6.31 -35.02 -27.69
C ALA A 98 7.10 -34.79 -26.39
N ALA A 99 6.66 -35.37 -25.27
CA ALA A 99 7.37 -35.30 -23.99
C ALA A 99 8.75 -35.99 -24.04
N GLN A 100 8.87 -37.09 -24.78
CA GLN A 100 10.15 -37.78 -25.00
C GLN A 100 11.07 -36.97 -25.91
N ALA A 101 10.53 -36.33 -26.96
CA ALA A 101 11.28 -35.43 -27.83
C ALA A 101 11.89 -34.24 -27.05
N GLN A 102 11.11 -33.62 -26.16
CA GLN A 102 11.59 -32.55 -25.27
C GLN A 102 12.66 -33.05 -24.27
N ALA A 103 12.51 -34.25 -23.73
CA ALA A 103 13.53 -34.87 -22.90
C ALA A 103 14.83 -35.16 -23.68
N ALA A 104 14.71 -35.55 -24.95
CA ALA A 104 15.85 -35.80 -25.84
C ALA A 104 16.61 -34.51 -26.19
N ILE A 105 15.90 -33.39 -26.43
CA ILE A 105 16.51 -32.07 -26.64
C ILE A 105 17.36 -31.66 -25.43
N ARG A 106 16.81 -31.78 -24.22
CA ARG A 106 17.54 -31.46 -22.98
C ARG A 106 18.78 -32.34 -22.77
N ALA A 107 18.76 -33.58 -23.24
CA ALA A 107 19.88 -34.50 -23.12
C ALA A 107 20.96 -34.30 -24.20
N ALA A 108 20.56 -33.90 -25.42
CA ALA A 108 21.44 -33.79 -26.57
C ALA A 108 22.02 -32.38 -26.76
N ASN A 109 21.27 -31.31 -26.49
CA ASN A 109 21.75 -29.95 -26.68
C ASN A 109 22.89 -29.63 -25.70
N GLY A 110 24.08 -29.31 -26.21
CA GLY A 110 25.28 -29.08 -25.40
C GLY A 110 26.06 -30.35 -25.03
N HIS A 111 25.65 -31.52 -25.51
CA HIS A 111 26.35 -32.78 -25.24
C HIS A 111 27.64 -32.90 -26.06
N ALA A 112 28.78 -33.13 -25.40
CA ALA A 112 30.05 -33.37 -26.08
C ALA A 112 30.07 -34.75 -26.74
N PHE A 113 30.22 -34.80 -28.07
CA PHE A 113 30.09 -36.03 -28.86
C PHE A 113 31.30 -36.23 -29.78
N GLY A 114 32.30 -36.96 -29.29
CA GLY A 114 33.51 -37.28 -30.03
C GLY A 114 34.43 -36.07 -30.25
N GLY A 115 35.41 -35.89 -29.36
CA GLY A 115 36.41 -34.83 -29.48
C GLY A 115 35.82 -33.43 -29.27
N SER A 116 36.09 -32.51 -30.19
CA SER A 116 35.72 -31.08 -30.08
C SER A 116 34.27 -30.75 -30.50
N ARG A 117 33.44 -31.75 -30.82
CA ARG A 117 32.08 -31.53 -31.31
C ARG A 117 31.08 -31.51 -30.16
N VAL A 118 30.17 -30.55 -30.22
CA VAL A 118 29.07 -30.38 -29.27
C VAL A 118 27.77 -30.45 -30.05
N LEU A 119 26.90 -31.40 -29.70
CA LEU A 119 25.62 -31.58 -30.36
C LEU A 119 24.71 -30.39 -30.07
N ARG A 120 23.91 -30.02 -31.07
CA ARG A 120 22.81 -29.05 -30.95
C ARG A 120 21.52 -29.77 -31.28
N ALA A 121 20.52 -29.66 -30.43
CA ALA A 121 19.24 -30.31 -30.65
C ALA A 121 18.12 -29.29 -30.50
N ASN A 122 17.25 -29.19 -31.50
CA ASN A 122 16.12 -28.28 -31.52
C ASN A 122 14.83 -29.02 -31.92
N PRO A 123 13.64 -28.55 -31.51
CA PRO A 123 12.38 -29.06 -32.03
C PRO A 123 12.26 -28.83 -33.54
N PHE A 124 11.68 -29.76 -34.28
CA PHE A 124 11.47 -29.58 -35.72
C PHE A 124 10.58 -28.38 -36.04
N MET A 125 9.56 -28.14 -35.21
CA MET A 125 8.61 -27.03 -35.38
C MET A 125 9.24 -25.62 -35.30
N GLU A 126 10.45 -25.47 -34.75
CA GLU A 126 11.11 -24.17 -34.63
C GLU A 126 11.96 -23.80 -35.85
N VAL A 127 12.12 -24.70 -36.84
CA VAL A 127 12.97 -24.49 -38.02
C VAL A 127 12.51 -23.26 -38.83
N GLU A 128 11.20 -23.04 -38.98
CA GLU A 128 10.65 -21.88 -39.69
C GLU A 128 11.01 -20.57 -38.97
N LYS A 129 10.86 -20.53 -37.64
CA LYS A 129 11.25 -19.39 -36.82
C LYS A 129 12.72 -19.03 -36.99
N TYR A 130 13.61 -20.01 -37.03
CA TYR A 130 15.04 -19.76 -37.24
C TYR A 130 15.37 -19.30 -38.67
N THR A 131 14.51 -19.58 -39.65
CA THR A 131 14.67 -19.11 -41.03
C THR A 131 14.34 -17.61 -41.18
N GLU A 132 13.54 -17.07 -40.26
CA GLU A 132 13.15 -15.65 -40.24
C GLU A 132 14.09 -14.75 -39.42
N VAL A 133 15.02 -15.34 -38.66
CA VAL A 133 16.00 -14.59 -37.85
C VAL A 133 17.18 -14.16 -38.72
N ASP A 134 17.54 -12.88 -38.66
CA ASP A 134 18.71 -12.32 -39.36
C ASP A 134 20.01 -12.93 -38.82
N ASP A 135 20.91 -13.32 -39.73
CA ASP A 135 22.24 -13.87 -39.39
C ASP A 135 23.15 -12.82 -38.73
N GLU A 136 22.87 -11.52 -38.92
CA GLU A 136 23.60 -10.41 -38.31
C GLU A 136 22.90 -9.87 -37.06
N TYR A 137 23.52 -10.07 -35.88
CA TYR A 137 23.06 -9.45 -34.65
C TYR A 137 23.18 -7.92 -34.72
N ARG A 138 22.02 -7.23 -34.75
CA ARG A 138 21.94 -5.77 -34.56
C ARG A 138 21.58 -5.47 -33.12
N ALA A 139 22.52 -4.88 -32.39
CA ALA A 139 22.25 -4.41 -31.04
C ALA A 139 21.08 -3.42 -31.07
N PRO A 140 20.08 -3.55 -30.19
CA PRO A 140 19.00 -2.58 -30.11
C PRO A 140 19.59 -1.20 -29.82
N PRO A 141 19.06 -0.14 -30.45
CA PRO A 141 19.52 1.22 -30.17
C PRO A 141 19.34 1.52 -28.68
N ALA A 142 20.36 2.11 -28.07
CA ALA A 142 20.24 2.56 -26.69
C ALA A 142 19.10 3.57 -26.60
N GLU A 143 18.15 3.33 -25.68
CA GLU A 143 17.05 4.26 -25.45
C GLU A 143 17.61 5.65 -25.12
N PRO A 144 17.12 6.72 -25.76
CA PRO A 144 17.56 8.07 -25.43
C PRO A 144 17.21 8.39 -23.98
N PHE A 145 18.12 9.10 -23.29
CA PHE A 145 17.87 9.53 -21.91
C PHE A 145 16.74 10.57 -21.87
N GLU A 146 15.63 10.21 -21.23
CA GLU A 146 14.57 11.14 -20.87
C GLU A 146 14.81 11.68 -19.46
N GLU A 147 14.88 13.00 -19.33
CA GLU A 147 14.99 13.64 -18.02
C GLU A 147 13.73 13.34 -17.21
N ARG A 148 13.92 12.73 -16.04
CA ARG A 148 12.81 12.39 -15.16
C ARG A 148 12.28 13.64 -14.48
N GLU A 149 10.96 13.75 -14.42
CA GLU A 149 10.31 14.81 -13.67
C GLU A 149 10.74 14.84 -12.21
N HIS A 150 10.79 16.05 -11.65
CA HIS A 150 11.13 16.24 -10.25
C HIS A 150 9.98 15.75 -9.37
N LEU A 151 10.15 14.57 -8.77
CA LEU A 151 9.12 13.92 -7.97
C LEU A 151 8.60 14.81 -6.84
N ARG A 152 9.47 15.62 -6.23
CA ARG A 152 9.18 16.53 -5.10
C ARG A 152 8.72 17.93 -5.48
N SER A 153 8.22 18.12 -6.70
CA SER A 153 7.74 19.41 -7.20
C SER A 153 6.63 20.02 -6.34
N TRP A 154 5.78 19.20 -5.72
CA TRP A 154 4.66 19.67 -4.88
C TRP A 154 5.10 20.45 -3.63
N LEU A 155 6.35 20.26 -3.18
CA LEU A 155 6.89 21.03 -2.04
C LEU A 155 7.23 22.48 -2.42
N MET A 156 7.26 22.80 -3.71
CA MET A 156 7.52 24.13 -4.26
C MET A 156 6.23 24.92 -4.51
N ASP A 157 5.09 24.46 -3.99
CA ASP A 157 3.85 25.25 -4.01
C ASP A 157 4.05 26.55 -3.22
N ASP A 158 3.82 27.69 -3.88
CA ASP A 158 4.04 29.02 -3.30
C ASP A 158 3.17 29.27 -2.05
N PHE A 159 2.02 28.60 -1.98
CA PHE A 159 1.06 28.70 -0.87
C PHE A 159 1.32 27.65 0.23
N GLY A 160 2.28 26.74 0.02
CA GLY A 160 2.61 25.69 0.98
C GLY A 160 1.46 24.73 1.28
N ARG A 161 0.51 24.58 0.35
CA ARG A 161 -0.69 23.73 0.51
C ARG A 161 -0.31 22.26 0.61
N ASP A 162 -1.11 21.52 1.37
CA ASP A 162 -0.96 20.08 1.49
C ASP A 162 -1.85 19.38 0.46
N GLN A 163 -1.41 18.23 -0.06
CA GLN A 163 -2.19 17.43 -1.00
C GLN A 163 -2.86 16.27 -0.30
N PHE A 164 -3.98 15.82 -0.83
CA PHE A 164 -4.64 14.59 -0.41
C PHE A 164 -5.20 13.83 -1.60
N ALA A 165 -5.46 12.54 -1.40
CA ALA A 165 -6.18 11.72 -2.37
C ALA A 165 -7.50 11.23 -1.77
N THR A 166 -8.52 11.15 -2.62
CA THR A 166 -9.82 10.58 -2.28
C THR A 166 -10.17 9.45 -3.23
N TYR A 167 -10.76 8.40 -2.69
CA TYR A 167 -11.31 7.30 -3.48
C TYR A 167 -12.79 7.17 -3.16
N ALA A 168 -13.63 7.33 -4.17
CA ALA A 168 -15.09 7.22 -4.07
C ALA A 168 -15.62 6.49 -5.30
N ARG A 169 -16.56 5.55 -5.12
CA ARG A 169 -17.03 4.66 -6.20
C ARG A 169 -15.85 4.02 -6.95
N GLU A 170 -15.61 4.40 -8.19
CA GLU A 170 -14.48 3.95 -9.02
C GLU A 170 -13.50 5.09 -9.34
N GLU A 171 -13.70 6.27 -8.78
CA GLU A 171 -12.93 7.47 -9.08
C GLU A 171 -11.87 7.71 -7.99
N LEU A 172 -10.61 7.82 -8.42
CA LEU A 172 -9.49 8.24 -7.59
C LEU A 172 -9.05 9.63 -8.02
N GLY A 173 -9.16 10.59 -7.11
CA GLY A 173 -8.74 11.97 -7.32
C GLY A 173 -7.61 12.38 -6.39
N VAL A 174 -6.76 13.28 -6.86
CA VAL A 174 -5.72 13.97 -6.08
C VAL A 174 -6.02 15.46 -6.11
N TYR A 175 -5.98 16.10 -4.95
CA TYR A 175 -6.44 17.48 -4.73
C TYR A 175 -5.41 18.26 -3.91
N TRP A 176 -5.36 19.58 -4.12
CA TRP A 176 -4.78 20.51 -3.16
C TRP A 176 -5.81 20.85 -2.08
N SER A 177 -5.35 20.91 -0.83
CA SER A 177 -6.17 21.37 0.27
C SER A 177 -6.40 22.86 0.20
N GLU A 178 -7.67 23.23 0.24
CA GLU A 178 -8.14 24.61 0.36
C GLU A 178 -8.95 24.76 1.64
N THR A 179 -8.92 25.96 2.21
CA THR A 179 -9.60 26.28 3.47
C THR A 179 -10.91 27.03 3.24
N ALA A 180 -10.95 27.93 2.27
CA ALA A 180 -12.10 28.79 1.99
C ALA A 180 -12.84 28.42 0.69
N GLN A 181 -12.21 27.63 -0.17
CA GLN A 181 -12.74 27.24 -1.47
C GLN A 181 -12.82 25.72 -1.57
N PRO A 182 -13.62 25.17 -2.49
CA PRO A 182 -13.56 23.76 -2.82
C PRO A 182 -12.12 23.36 -3.18
N ALA A 183 -11.70 22.19 -2.69
CA ALA A 183 -10.37 21.65 -2.98
C ALA A 183 -10.06 21.64 -4.49
N GLU A 184 -8.90 22.19 -4.86
CA GLU A 184 -8.48 22.27 -6.26
C GLU A 184 -8.08 20.88 -6.76
N GLN A 185 -8.76 20.38 -7.79
CA GLN A 185 -8.47 19.08 -8.37
C GLN A 185 -7.21 19.11 -9.24
N ILE A 186 -6.20 18.31 -8.86
CA ILE A 186 -4.95 18.16 -9.62
C ILE A 186 -5.14 17.13 -10.73
N LYS A 187 -5.63 15.94 -10.36
CA LYS A 187 -5.86 14.86 -11.30
C LYS A 187 -6.94 13.95 -10.76
N SER A 188 -7.90 13.59 -11.60
CA SER A 188 -8.82 12.49 -11.35
C SER A 188 -8.76 11.50 -12.50
N ARG A 189 -8.84 10.21 -12.17
CA ARG A 189 -8.98 9.14 -13.17
C ARG A 189 -9.96 8.07 -12.66
N PRO A 190 -10.93 7.66 -13.48
CA PRO A 190 -11.75 6.49 -13.18
C PRO A 190 -10.90 5.23 -13.24
N ASN A 191 -11.19 4.27 -12.37
CA ASN A 191 -10.54 2.95 -12.29
C ASN A 191 -9.00 3.03 -12.18
N TRP A 192 -8.48 4.07 -11.53
CA TRP A 192 -7.04 4.24 -11.35
C TRP A 192 -6.45 3.25 -10.32
N THR A 193 -7.30 2.78 -9.40
CA THR A 193 -7.02 1.70 -8.45
C THR A 193 -8.24 0.80 -8.33
N GLU A 194 -8.03 -0.49 -8.10
CA GLU A 194 -9.11 -1.48 -7.95
C GLU A 194 -9.47 -1.75 -6.50
N SER A 195 -8.61 -1.36 -5.54
CA SER A 195 -8.85 -1.61 -4.11
C SER A 195 -8.76 -0.36 -3.25
N HIS A 196 -7.56 0.18 -3.04
CA HIS A 196 -7.31 1.35 -2.20
C HIS A 196 -6.11 2.13 -2.73
N VAL A 197 -5.82 3.28 -2.14
CA VAL A 197 -4.64 4.09 -2.45
C VAL A 197 -3.76 4.23 -1.20
N GLN A 198 -2.45 4.31 -1.41
CA GLN A 198 -1.48 4.52 -0.34
C GLN A 198 -0.39 5.48 -0.83
N TRP A 199 0.08 6.37 0.05
CA TRP A 199 1.27 7.17 -0.20
C TRP A 199 2.52 6.49 0.33
N SER A 200 3.65 6.73 -0.33
CA SER A 200 4.95 6.41 0.25
C SER A 200 5.27 7.33 1.44
N PRO A 201 6.13 6.92 2.40
CA PRO A 201 6.39 7.65 3.65
C PRO A 201 6.83 9.11 3.49
N LEU A 202 7.48 9.48 2.38
CA LEU A 202 7.92 10.86 2.10
C LEU A 202 7.03 11.55 1.06
N GLY A 203 5.92 10.93 0.66
CA GLY A 203 4.97 11.44 -0.32
C GLY A 203 5.51 11.46 -1.76
N SER A 204 6.66 10.88 -2.06
CA SER A 204 7.22 10.91 -3.43
C SER A 204 6.40 10.08 -4.42
N TYR A 205 5.74 9.03 -3.95
CA TYR A 205 5.00 8.07 -4.76
C TYR A 205 3.56 7.90 -4.25
N MET A 206 2.61 7.85 -5.19
CA MET A 206 1.28 7.31 -4.95
C MET A 206 1.23 5.87 -5.45
N CYS A 207 0.70 4.96 -4.64
CA CYS A 207 0.57 3.55 -4.94
C CYS A 207 -0.88 3.23 -5.29
N THR A 208 -1.09 2.62 -6.46
CA THR A 208 -2.38 2.02 -6.81
C THR A 208 -2.26 0.51 -6.93
N PHE A 209 -3.32 -0.17 -6.53
CA PHE A 209 -3.35 -1.62 -6.33
C PHE A 209 -4.29 -2.26 -7.34
N HIS A 210 -3.78 -3.25 -8.05
CA HIS A 210 -4.44 -3.95 -9.14
C HIS A 210 -4.30 -5.46 -8.96
N TRP A 211 -5.19 -6.23 -9.58
CA TRP A 211 -5.08 -7.69 -9.57
C TRP A 211 -3.75 -8.19 -10.17
N GLN A 212 -3.15 -7.43 -11.09
CA GLN A 212 -1.85 -7.72 -11.72
C GLN A 212 -0.65 -7.38 -10.82
N GLY A 213 -0.82 -6.46 -9.87
CA GLY A 213 0.26 -5.95 -9.05
C GLY A 213 0.07 -4.51 -8.59
N LEU A 214 1.18 -3.83 -8.35
CA LEU A 214 1.20 -2.48 -7.79
C LEU A 214 1.87 -1.52 -8.77
N VAL A 215 1.34 -0.31 -8.87
CA VAL A 215 1.89 0.74 -9.74
C VAL A 215 2.21 1.98 -8.93
N LEU A 216 3.39 2.57 -9.18
CA LEU A 216 3.82 3.84 -8.61
C LEU A 216 3.57 4.97 -9.60
N TRP A 217 3.03 6.06 -9.09
CA TRP A 217 2.76 7.30 -9.79
C TRP A 217 3.44 8.46 -9.08
N GLY A 218 3.87 9.47 -9.81
CA GLY A 218 4.43 10.69 -9.24
C GLY A 218 4.85 11.69 -10.32
N GLY A 219 5.48 12.77 -9.87
CA GLY A 219 5.79 13.93 -10.72
C GLY A 219 4.57 14.82 -10.99
N PRO A 220 4.77 16.06 -11.49
CA PRO A 220 3.69 16.96 -11.92
C PRO A 220 2.67 16.33 -12.88
N SER A 221 3.11 15.46 -13.80
CA SER A 221 2.22 14.87 -14.81
C SER A 221 1.41 13.65 -14.32
N TRP A 222 1.72 13.14 -13.11
CA TRP A 222 1.17 11.87 -12.61
C TRP A 222 1.38 10.72 -13.61
N SER A 223 2.59 10.64 -14.14
CA SER A 223 3.02 9.57 -15.03
C SER A 223 3.28 8.27 -14.26
N LYS A 224 3.20 7.15 -14.97
CA LYS A 224 3.51 5.83 -14.42
C LYS A 224 5.03 5.72 -14.26
N LEU A 225 5.51 5.60 -13.03
CA LEU A 225 6.94 5.53 -12.72
C LEU A 225 7.45 4.10 -12.73
N MET A 226 6.74 3.19 -12.08
CA MET A 226 7.17 1.80 -11.94
C MET A 226 5.96 0.87 -11.78
N ARG A 227 6.09 -0.36 -12.28
CA ARG A 227 5.10 -1.43 -12.12
C ARG A 227 5.78 -2.62 -11.47
N PHE A 228 5.18 -3.13 -10.41
CA PHE A 228 5.63 -4.32 -9.68
C PHE A 228 4.67 -5.47 -9.99
N VAL A 229 5.16 -6.46 -10.74
CA VAL A 229 4.37 -7.64 -11.12
C VAL A 229 4.30 -8.60 -9.93
N HIS A 230 3.21 -8.55 -9.19
CA HIS A 230 2.93 -9.47 -8.08
C HIS A 230 1.41 -9.61 -7.96
N PRO A 231 0.79 -10.67 -8.47
CA PRO A 231 -0.66 -10.73 -8.54
C PRO A 231 -1.33 -10.79 -7.17
N ASN A 232 -2.52 -10.19 -7.06
CA ASN A 232 -3.39 -10.20 -5.87
C ASN A 232 -2.75 -9.57 -4.59
N ILE A 233 -1.94 -8.52 -4.77
CA ILE A 233 -1.41 -7.74 -3.64
C ILE A 233 -2.57 -7.23 -2.78
N ARG A 234 -2.41 -7.37 -1.47
CA ARG A 234 -3.29 -6.78 -0.47
C ARG A 234 -2.65 -5.63 0.30
N PHE A 235 -1.34 -5.73 0.54
CA PHE A 235 -0.62 -4.74 1.34
C PHE A 235 0.73 -4.39 0.73
N ALA A 236 1.16 -3.15 0.97
CA ALA A 236 2.46 -2.62 0.61
C ALA A 236 3.05 -1.82 1.77
N ASP A 237 4.36 -1.93 1.98
CA ASP A 237 5.10 -1.20 3.01
C ASP A 237 6.44 -0.74 2.46
N PHE A 238 6.74 0.54 2.63
CA PHE A 238 7.98 1.14 2.14
C PHE A 238 9.02 1.19 3.23
N SER A 239 10.28 1.14 2.82
CA SER A 239 11.37 1.55 3.69
C SER A 239 11.30 3.07 3.98
N PRO A 240 11.80 3.54 5.14
CA PRO A 240 11.64 4.93 5.59
C PRO A 240 12.09 6.04 4.62
N SER A 241 13.09 5.78 3.79
CA SER A 241 13.63 6.67 2.74
C SER A 241 13.20 6.26 1.31
N GLU A 242 12.19 5.41 1.20
CA GLU A 242 11.53 4.98 -0.05
C GLU A 242 12.46 4.26 -1.04
N ARG A 243 13.52 3.61 -0.56
CA ARG A 243 14.41 2.82 -1.44
C ARG A 243 13.84 1.45 -1.78
N TYR A 244 13.17 0.82 -0.83
CA TYR A 244 12.67 -0.54 -0.97
C TYR A 244 11.17 -0.60 -0.69
N LEU A 245 10.53 -1.60 -1.28
CA LEU A 245 9.10 -1.85 -1.16
C LEU A 245 8.90 -3.32 -0.78
N VAL A 246 8.08 -3.58 0.23
CA VAL A 246 7.60 -4.92 0.57
C VAL A 246 6.15 -5.02 0.12
N THR A 247 5.82 -6.04 -0.65
CA THR A 247 4.43 -6.32 -1.06
C THR A 247 4.01 -7.70 -0.60
N MET A 248 2.75 -7.82 -0.15
CA MET A 248 2.18 -9.09 0.29
C MET A 248 0.92 -9.41 -0.52
N SER A 249 0.89 -10.60 -1.08
CA SER A 249 -0.27 -11.15 -1.78
C SER A 249 -1.08 -12.06 -0.87
N SER A 250 -2.38 -12.09 -1.13
CA SER A 250 -3.31 -13.07 -0.53
C SER A 250 -3.18 -14.48 -1.10
N LYS A 251 -2.55 -14.62 -2.26
CA LYS A 251 -2.35 -15.91 -2.93
C LYS A 251 -0.85 -16.17 -3.10
N PRO A 252 -0.39 -17.42 -2.90
CA PRO A 252 0.97 -17.80 -3.25
C PRO A 252 1.29 -17.52 -4.72
N ILE A 253 2.56 -17.27 -5.00
CA ILE A 253 3.11 -17.07 -6.33
C ILE A 253 3.07 -18.41 -7.06
N ASP A 254 2.50 -18.36 -8.26
CA ASP A 254 2.48 -19.43 -9.25
C ASP A 254 3.16 -18.87 -10.51
N VAL A 255 4.39 -19.35 -10.77
CA VAL A 255 5.27 -18.80 -11.80
C VAL A 255 4.67 -19.00 -13.19
N GLU A 256 4.04 -20.15 -13.44
CA GLU A 256 3.42 -20.48 -14.72
C GLU A 256 2.18 -19.61 -14.95
N ALA A 257 1.32 -19.46 -13.93
CA ALA A 257 0.15 -18.60 -14.02
C ALA A 257 0.53 -17.13 -14.21
N VAL A 258 1.61 -16.65 -13.60
CA VAL A 258 2.12 -15.28 -13.84
C VAL A 258 2.61 -15.14 -15.28
N GLY A 259 3.39 -16.10 -15.78
CA GLY A 259 3.88 -16.10 -17.16
C GLY A 259 2.75 -16.13 -18.19
N ALA A 260 1.76 -17.00 -18.00
CA ALA A 260 0.59 -17.10 -18.86
C ALA A 260 -0.22 -15.80 -18.92
N ARG A 261 -0.29 -15.05 -17.80
CA ARG A 261 -1.00 -13.76 -17.72
C ARG A 261 -0.27 -12.62 -18.41
N LEU A 262 1.07 -12.61 -18.36
CA LEU A 262 1.88 -11.61 -19.07
C LEU A 262 1.85 -11.84 -20.58
N GLY A 263 1.63 -13.10 -21.00
CA GLY A 263 1.66 -13.51 -22.40
C GLY A 263 3.09 -13.76 -22.90
N PRO A 264 3.23 -14.35 -24.09
CA PRO A 264 4.52 -14.76 -24.63
C PRO A 264 5.47 -13.57 -24.87
N ASP A 265 4.94 -12.41 -25.29
CA ASP A 265 5.74 -11.23 -25.64
C ASP A 265 6.33 -10.52 -24.40
N ALA A 266 5.66 -10.61 -23.25
CA ALA A 266 6.08 -9.98 -21.99
C ALA A 266 6.61 -10.99 -20.96
N ALA A 267 6.92 -12.22 -21.37
CA ALA A 267 7.48 -13.25 -20.49
C ALA A 267 8.78 -12.79 -19.80
N HIS A 268 9.59 -11.97 -20.49
CA HIS A 268 10.82 -11.36 -19.95
C HIS A 268 10.57 -10.40 -18.76
N GLN A 269 9.33 -9.97 -18.55
CA GLN A 269 8.92 -9.10 -17.44
C GLN A 269 8.48 -9.90 -16.21
N ASN A 270 8.42 -11.24 -16.29
CA ASN A 270 8.13 -12.07 -15.13
C ASN A 270 9.32 -12.04 -14.16
N PRO A 271 9.17 -11.47 -12.96
CA PRO A 271 10.28 -11.38 -12.01
C PRO A 271 10.53 -12.70 -11.26
N PHE A 272 9.61 -13.67 -11.37
CA PHE A 272 9.64 -14.89 -10.56
C PHE A 272 10.35 -16.05 -11.27
N THR A 273 11.05 -16.83 -10.46
CA THR A 273 11.70 -18.09 -10.85
C THR A 273 11.06 -19.26 -10.11
N THR A 274 11.43 -20.50 -10.46
CA THR A 274 10.95 -21.69 -9.75
C THR A 274 11.29 -21.71 -8.25
N ALA A 275 12.26 -20.89 -7.80
CA ALA A 275 12.58 -20.75 -6.38
C ALA A 275 11.58 -19.88 -5.61
N ASP A 276 10.77 -19.09 -6.32
CA ASP A 276 9.78 -18.16 -5.76
C ASP A 276 8.37 -18.80 -5.66
N GLU A 277 8.20 -19.98 -6.24
CA GLU A 277 6.95 -20.74 -6.22
C GLU A 277 6.47 -20.99 -4.78
N GLY A 278 5.20 -20.69 -4.52
CA GLY A 278 4.59 -20.85 -3.19
C GLY A 278 4.87 -19.71 -2.19
N ASN A 279 5.72 -18.74 -2.53
CA ASN A 279 5.95 -17.56 -1.68
C ASN A 279 4.80 -16.55 -1.82
N SER A 280 4.65 -15.60 -0.90
CA SER A 280 3.56 -14.59 -0.99
C SER A 280 3.99 -13.18 -0.59
N VAL A 281 5.20 -13.01 -0.06
CA VAL A 281 5.76 -11.70 0.26
C VAL A 281 6.97 -11.46 -0.63
N CYS A 282 7.05 -10.28 -1.24
CA CYS A 282 8.15 -9.90 -2.12
C CYS A 282 8.78 -8.59 -1.65
N VAL A 283 10.11 -8.52 -1.70
CA VAL A 283 10.90 -7.32 -1.42
C VAL A 283 11.50 -6.83 -2.73
N TRP A 284 11.28 -5.56 -3.05
CA TRP A 284 11.64 -4.93 -4.30
C TRP A 284 12.53 -3.71 -4.05
N ASP A 285 13.39 -3.38 -5.01
CA ASP A 285 13.95 -2.04 -5.12
C ASP A 285 12.91 -1.12 -5.78
N ALA A 286 12.45 -0.11 -5.05
CA ALA A 286 11.36 0.75 -5.49
C ALA A 286 11.75 1.62 -6.70
N ARG A 287 13.05 1.90 -6.89
CA ARG A 287 13.56 2.78 -7.95
C ARG A 287 13.82 2.04 -9.25
N THR A 288 14.29 0.79 -9.15
CA THR A 288 14.63 -0.02 -10.32
C THR A 288 13.53 -1.01 -10.71
N GLY A 289 12.59 -1.30 -9.81
CA GLY A 289 11.56 -2.33 -10.02
C GLY A 289 12.08 -3.76 -9.83
N ALA A 290 13.37 -3.95 -9.52
CA ALA A 290 13.96 -5.27 -9.40
C ALA A 290 13.46 -6.00 -8.14
N MET A 291 13.02 -7.25 -8.31
CA MET A 291 12.73 -8.13 -7.18
C MET A 291 14.04 -8.54 -6.52
N LEU A 292 14.21 -8.23 -5.24
CA LEU A 292 15.39 -8.59 -4.47
C LEU A 292 15.24 -9.99 -3.87
N ARG A 293 14.07 -10.29 -3.30
CA ARG A 293 13.79 -11.59 -2.68
C ARG A 293 12.30 -11.82 -2.45
N SER A 294 11.86 -13.08 -2.55
CA SER A 294 10.53 -13.53 -2.14
C SER A 294 10.58 -14.38 -0.86
N PHE A 295 9.47 -14.44 -0.14
CA PHE A 295 9.33 -15.14 1.13
C PHE A 295 7.95 -15.80 1.26
N PRO A 296 7.87 -16.97 1.91
CA PRO A 296 6.59 -17.58 2.26
C PRO A 296 5.94 -16.83 3.42
N LEU A 297 4.62 -16.96 3.55
CA LEU A 297 3.92 -16.48 4.74
C LEU A 297 4.39 -17.26 5.98
N PRO A 298 4.47 -16.61 7.15
CA PRO A 298 4.80 -17.28 8.40
C PRO A 298 3.75 -18.35 8.71
N ALA A 299 4.18 -19.59 8.87
CA ALA A 299 3.38 -20.66 9.45
C ALA A 299 3.61 -20.73 10.97
N GLY A 300 2.57 -21.06 11.73
CA GLY A 300 2.68 -21.45 13.12
C GLY A 300 3.49 -22.74 13.28
N ALA A 301 3.87 -23.07 14.52
CA ALA A 301 4.62 -24.29 14.82
C ALA A 301 3.88 -25.60 14.43
N ASP A 302 2.56 -25.51 14.25
CA ASP A 302 1.64 -26.58 13.83
C ASP A 302 1.33 -26.58 12.32
N GLY A 303 1.95 -25.68 11.55
CA GLY A 303 1.69 -25.52 10.11
C GLY A 303 0.40 -24.76 9.80
N SER A 304 -0.33 -24.26 10.80
CA SER A 304 -1.47 -23.35 10.57
C SER A 304 -0.96 -21.98 10.08
N PRO A 305 -1.74 -21.22 9.30
CA PRO A 305 -1.37 -19.83 8.98
C PRO A 305 -1.23 -19.07 10.30
N ALA A 306 -0.01 -18.65 10.65
CA ALA A 306 0.13 -17.76 11.79
C ALA A 306 -0.64 -16.48 11.43
N GLY A 307 -1.50 -16.01 12.32
CA GLY A 307 -2.16 -14.71 12.21
C GLY A 307 -1.13 -13.59 12.28
N ALA A 308 -0.30 -13.47 11.25
CA ALA A 308 0.86 -12.62 11.21
C ALA A 308 0.39 -11.19 10.97
N ALA A 309 0.45 -10.37 12.03
CA ALA A 309 0.09 -8.97 11.95
C ALA A 309 0.96 -8.26 10.89
N TRP A 310 0.31 -7.55 9.97
CA TRP A 310 0.99 -6.67 9.01
C TRP A 310 1.42 -5.37 9.72
N PRO A 311 2.61 -4.81 9.43
CA PRO A 311 3.67 -5.34 8.56
C PRO A 311 4.54 -6.40 9.25
N GLN A 312 4.82 -7.49 8.53
CA GLN A 312 5.64 -8.61 9.03
C GLN A 312 7.15 -8.32 8.94
N PHE A 313 7.53 -7.52 7.96
CA PHE A 313 8.88 -7.06 7.73
C PHE A 313 8.97 -5.63 8.24
N LYS A 314 9.98 -5.33 9.06
CA LYS A 314 10.22 -3.99 9.59
C LYS A 314 11.61 -3.55 9.17
N TRP A 315 11.69 -2.36 8.57
CA TRP A 315 12.93 -1.75 8.12
C TRP A 315 13.67 -1.07 9.27
N SER A 316 15.00 -1.15 9.21
CA SER A 316 15.85 -0.35 10.06
C SER A 316 15.83 1.12 9.60
N PRO A 317 16.10 2.09 10.48
CA PRO A 317 16.05 3.52 10.13
C PRO A 317 17.04 3.91 9.02
N SER A 318 18.12 3.16 8.84
CA SER A 318 19.11 3.37 7.77
C SER A 318 18.76 2.66 6.46
N GLU A 319 17.71 1.83 6.45
CA GLU A 319 17.34 0.90 5.37
C GLU A 319 18.39 -0.16 5.04
N LYS A 320 19.47 -0.27 5.82
CA LYS A 320 20.51 -1.29 5.62
C LYS A 320 20.04 -2.67 6.03
N TYR A 321 19.12 -2.74 7.00
CA TYR A 321 18.63 -4.00 7.52
C TYR A 321 17.11 -4.10 7.39
N LEU A 322 16.66 -5.29 7.02
CA LEU A 322 15.26 -5.69 7.05
C LEU A 322 15.11 -6.85 8.01
N ALA A 323 14.21 -6.75 8.99
CA ALA A 323 13.97 -7.84 9.93
C ALA A 323 12.55 -8.40 9.79
N ARG A 324 12.43 -9.72 9.97
CA ARG A 324 11.14 -10.41 10.16
C ARG A 324 11.21 -11.34 11.36
N MET A 325 10.08 -11.56 12.00
CA MET A 325 9.97 -12.51 13.10
C MET A 325 9.44 -13.85 12.62
N THR A 326 9.97 -14.93 13.18
CA THR A 326 9.35 -16.25 13.16
C THR A 326 8.80 -16.49 14.56
N TYR A 327 7.47 -16.50 14.66
CA TYR A 327 6.74 -16.58 15.94
C TYR A 327 7.30 -17.69 16.84
N GLY A 328 7.60 -17.34 18.09
CA GLY A 328 8.12 -18.27 19.11
C GLY A 328 9.54 -18.79 18.89
N THR A 329 10.19 -18.51 17.75
CA THR A 329 11.49 -19.11 17.39
C THR A 329 12.63 -18.09 17.38
N GLY A 330 12.43 -16.94 16.75
CA GLY A 330 13.49 -15.94 16.64
C GLY A 330 13.22 -14.85 15.60
N ILE A 331 14.24 -14.03 15.37
CA ILE A 331 14.20 -12.88 14.46
C ILE A 331 15.27 -13.09 13.38
N SER A 332 14.86 -12.98 12.12
CA SER A 332 15.76 -13.04 10.96
C SER A 332 16.02 -11.63 10.45
N ILE A 333 17.29 -11.22 10.42
CA ILE A 333 17.74 -9.91 9.97
C ILE A 333 18.48 -10.10 8.64
N TYR A 334 18.08 -9.38 7.61
CA TYR A 334 18.64 -9.41 6.26
C TYR A 334 19.34 -8.09 5.94
N GLU A 335 20.45 -8.16 5.21
CA GLU A 335 21.21 -7.00 4.74
C GLU A 335 20.77 -6.61 3.33
N ALA A 336 20.23 -5.39 3.16
CA ALA A 336 19.88 -4.84 1.86
C ALA A 336 21.12 -4.22 1.19
N PRO A 337 21.28 -4.32 -0.15
CA PRO A 337 20.33 -4.87 -1.13
C PRO A 337 20.45 -6.38 -1.35
N SER A 338 21.48 -7.05 -0.82
CA SER A 338 21.77 -8.47 -1.12
C SER A 338 20.71 -9.45 -0.60
N MET A 339 19.93 -9.03 0.40
CA MET A 339 18.97 -9.82 1.15
C MET A 339 19.54 -11.10 1.78
N GLY A 340 20.87 -11.13 2.00
CA GLY A 340 21.54 -12.16 2.78
C GLY A 340 21.26 -12.01 4.27
N LEU A 341 21.23 -13.12 5.02
CA LEU A 341 21.11 -13.07 6.47
C LEU A 341 22.36 -12.43 7.09
N LEU A 342 22.17 -11.48 8.02
CA LEU A 342 23.22 -10.90 8.85
C LEU A 342 24.00 -12.05 9.53
N ASP A 343 25.33 -12.05 9.41
CA ASP A 343 26.26 -13.13 9.82
C ASP A 343 25.84 -14.55 9.40
N LYS A 344 25.06 -14.68 8.32
CA LYS A 344 24.52 -15.95 7.80
C LYS A 344 23.65 -16.73 8.81
N LYS A 345 23.18 -16.09 9.89
CA LYS A 345 22.41 -16.76 10.97
C LYS A 345 21.31 -15.87 11.51
N SER A 346 20.10 -16.41 11.61
CA SER A 346 19.00 -15.79 12.33
C SER A 346 19.30 -15.68 13.83
N LEU A 347 18.78 -14.64 14.46
CA LEU A 347 18.85 -14.44 15.90
C LEU A 347 17.84 -15.37 16.58
N LYS A 348 18.35 -16.38 17.30
CA LYS A 348 17.51 -17.29 18.08
C LYS A 348 17.00 -16.56 19.33
N VAL A 349 15.69 -16.34 19.39
CA VAL A 349 14.99 -15.73 20.52
C VAL A 349 13.72 -16.54 20.75
N GLU A 350 13.84 -17.54 21.61
CA GLU A 350 12.72 -18.43 21.95
C GLU A 350 11.60 -17.62 22.60
N GLY A 351 10.36 -17.93 22.20
CA GLY A 351 9.16 -17.27 22.72
C GLY A 351 8.91 -15.85 22.23
N VAL A 352 9.71 -15.28 21.31
CA VAL A 352 9.52 -13.89 20.84
C VAL A 352 8.11 -13.64 20.31
N GLN A 353 7.49 -12.55 20.78
CA GLN A 353 6.11 -12.16 20.45
C GLN A 353 6.04 -10.91 19.57
N GLU A 354 6.93 -9.96 19.80
CA GLU A 354 7.00 -8.72 19.03
C GLU A 354 8.42 -8.17 19.03
N PHE A 355 8.78 -7.49 17.94
CA PHE A 355 9.99 -6.68 17.84
C PHE A 355 9.70 -5.36 17.11
N ALA A 356 10.51 -4.34 17.36
CA ALA A 356 10.43 -3.05 16.69
C ALA A 356 11.82 -2.39 16.61
N TRP A 357 12.09 -1.72 15.49
CA TRP A 357 13.28 -0.89 15.35
C TRP A 357 13.10 0.46 16.02
N CYS A 358 14.19 1.00 16.55
CA CYS A 358 14.26 2.41 16.87
C CYS A 358 14.08 3.23 15.58
N PRO A 359 13.14 4.19 15.52
CA PRO A 359 12.78 4.88 14.28
C PRO A 359 13.87 5.82 13.74
N ARG A 360 14.92 6.09 14.55
CA ARG A 360 16.06 6.91 14.15
C ARG A 360 17.39 6.31 14.59
N VAL A 361 18.44 6.61 13.84
CA VAL A 361 19.82 6.39 14.28
C VAL A 361 20.17 7.47 15.29
N LEU A 362 20.40 7.07 16.54
CA LEU A 362 20.74 8.00 17.62
C LEU A 362 22.20 8.45 17.47
N LYS A 363 22.48 9.71 17.81
CA LYS A 363 23.85 10.26 17.86
C LYS A 363 24.33 10.34 19.31
N GLU A 364 25.63 10.15 19.50
CA GLU A 364 26.26 10.40 20.79
C GLU A 364 26.28 11.90 21.12
N PRO A 365 25.76 12.32 22.28
CA PRO A 365 25.66 13.74 22.62
C PRO A 365 26.99 14.50 22.67
N ARG A 366 28.11 13.82 22.97
CA ARG A 366 29.43 14.45 23.13
C ARG A 366 30.27 14.49 21.86
N THR A 367 30.23 13.41 21.08
CA THR A 367 31.08 13.22 19.90
C THR A 367 30.33 13.49 18.60
N GLY A 368 28.99 13.48 18.62
CA GLY A 368 28.16 13.54 17.42
C GLY A 368 28.18 12.26 16.58
N ALA A 369 28.95 11.23 17.00
CA ALA A 369 29.07 9.98 16.27
C ALA A 369 27.76 9.20 16.28
N GLU A 370 27.46 8.50 15.19
CA GLU A 370 26.28 7.63 15.11
C GLU A 370 26.45 6.43 16.04
N ARG A 371 25.43 6.17 16.86
CA ARG A 371 25.34 4.95 17.66
C ARG A 371 24.91 3.80 16.75
N PRO A 372 25.24 2.55 17.12
CA PRO A 372 24.67 1.37 16.50
C PRO A 372 23.14 1.43 16.47
N GLU A 373 22.54 0.88 15.41
CA GLU A 373 21.08 0.83 15.28
C GLU A 373 20.49 -0.05 16.38
N MET A 374 19.32 0.33 16.90
CA MET A 374 18.73 -0.35 18.04
C MET A 374 17.45 -1.07 17.66
N MET A 375 17.30 -2.30 18.13
CA MET A 375 16.09 -3.11 17.99
C MET A 375 15.60 -3.53 19.37
N ALA A 376 14.31 -3.35 19.64
CA ALA A 376 13.64 -3.86 20.83
C ALA A 376 12.87 -5.13 20.49
N TYR A 377 12.83 -6.08 21.42
CA TYR A 377 11.93 -7.23 21.36
C TYR A 377 11.52 -7.67 22.77
N TRP A 378 10.42 -8.42 22.85
CA TRP A 378 9.98 -9.00 24.12
C TRP A 378 9.62 -10.48 24.02
N THR A 379 9.83 -11.18 25.12
CA THR A 379 9.49 -12.60 25.33
C THR A 379 8.59 -12.76 26.56
N PRO A 380 7.58 -13.64 26.52
CA PRO A 380 6.67 -13.89 27.63
C PRO A 380 7.35 -14.74 28.70
N GLU A 381 6.62 -15.00 29.80
CA GLU A 381 7.05 -15.93 30.83
C GLU A 381 6.98 -17.38 30.30
N GLU A 382 8.06 -18.13 30.48
CA GLU A 382 8.14 -19.54 30.08
C GLU A 382 8.76 -20.38 31.20
N GLY A 383 7.96 -21.25 31.81
CA GLY A 383 8.37 -22.05 32.96
C GLY A 383 8.85 -21.17 34.12
N ASN A 384 10.15 -21.25 34.43
CA ASN A 384 10.79 -20.45 35.50
C ASN A 384 11.47 -19.16 34.97
N LEU A 385 11.43 -18.89 33.67
CA LEU A 385 12.02 -17.70 33.08
C LEU A 385 11.03 -16.54 33.12
N PRO A 386 11.41 -15.36 33.64
CA PRO A 386 10.54 -14.20 33.63
C PRO A 386 10.35 -13.65 32.22
N ALA A 387 9.24 -12.94 32.00
CA ALA A 387 9.06 -12.15 30.79
C ALA A 387 10.18 -11.12 30.69
N ARG A 388 10.65 -10.87 29.48
CA ARG A 388 11.83 -10.04 29.26
C ARG A 388 11.63 -9.09 28.10
N VAL A 389 11.93 -7.82 28.32
CA VAL A 389 12.12 -6.82 27.26
C VAL A 389 13.61 -6.62 27.09
N SER A 390 14.11 -6.70 25.85
CA SER A 390 15.52 -6.51 25.53
C SER A 390 15.71 -5.48 24.43
N LEU A 391 16.68 -4.59 24.63
CA LEU A 391 17.22 -3.67 23.64
C LEU A 391 18.55 -4.22 23.14
N MET A 392 18.66 -4.40 21.83
CA MET A 392 19.82 -4.97 21.15
C MET A 392 20.40 -3.97 20.14
N ALA A 393 21.72 -3.85 20.12
CA ALA A 393 22.46 -3.11 19.11
C ALA A 393 22.70 -3.98 17.87
N ILE A 394 22.53 -3.42 16.68
CA ILE A 394 22.76 -4.04 15.37
C ILE A 394 23.83 -3.22 14.63
N PRO A 395 24.85 -3.86 14.03
CA PRO A 395 24.99 -5.29 13.77
C PRO A 395 25.66 -6.13 14.88
N SER A 396 26.18 -5.53 15.96
CA SER A 396 26.98 -6.25 16.96
C SER A 396 26.21 -7.35 17.73
N ARG A 397 24.87 -7.30 17.75
CA ARG A 397 23.96 -8.14 18.54
C ARG A 397 24.18 -8.04 20.05
N GLU A 398 24.86 -6.97 20.49
CA GLU A 398 25.08 -6.73 21.91
C GLU A 398 23.78 -6.26 22.57
N ILE A 399 23.47 -6.84 23.73
CA ILE A 399 22.31 -6.42 24.51
C ILE A 399 22.66 -5.14 25.27
N VAL A 400 22.06 -4.03 24.85
CA VAL A 400 22.24 -2.70 25.45
C VAL A 400 21.54 -2.63 26.80
N ARG A 401 20.31 -3.15 26.89
CA ARG A 401 19.51 -3.12 28.11
C ARG A 401 18.52 -4.27 28.15
N THR A 402 18.28 -4.79 29.34
CA THR A 402 17.25 -5.80 29.58
C THR A 402 16.44 -5.44 30.82
N LYS A 403 15.12 -5.64 30.75
CA LYS A 403 14.21 -5.52 31.87
C LYS A 403 13.41 -6.82 32.01
N ASN A 404 13.48 -7.41 33.20
CA ASN A 404 12.65 -8.56 33.56
C ASN A 404 11.32 -8.08 34.15
N LEU A 405 10.25 -8.75 33.79
CA LEU A 405 8.87 -8.47 34.16
C LEU A 405 8.21 -9.77 34.69
N PHE A 406 7.20 -9.62 35.53
CA PHE A 406 6.50 -10.74 36.17
C PHE A 406 4.98 -10.55 36.11
N ASN A 407 4.24 -11.66 36.08
CA ASN A 407 2.80 -11.74 35.87
C ASN A 407 2.34 -11.02 34.59
N VAL A 408 3.12 -11.12 33.50
CA VAL A 408 2.81 -10.46 32.22
C VAL A 408 1.74 -11.25 31.46
N PHE A 409 0.65 -10.57 31.10
CA PHE A 409 -0.35 -11.10 30.17
C PHE A 409 0.01 -10.77 28.72
N ALA A 410 0.31 -9.51 28.45
CA ALA A 410 0.69 -9.03 27.12
C ALA A 410 1.59 -7.79 27.25
N ALA A 411 2.46 -7.57 26.27
CA ALA A 411 3.23 -6.34 26.14
C ALA A 411 3.17 -5.81 24.71
N SER A 412 3.26 -4.49 24.56
CA SER A 412 3.34 -3.81 23.26
C SER A 412 4.41 -2.73 23.29
N LEU A 413 5.18 -2.61 22.21
CA LEU A 413 6.33 -1.71 22.09
C LEU A 413 5.94 -0.40 21.37
N HIS A 414 6.14 0.74 22.02
CA HIS A 414 5.77 2.07 21.49
C HIS A 414 6.98 3.00 21.48
N TRP A 415 7.59 3.18 20.31
CA TRP A 415 8.72 4.09 20.12
C TRP A 415 8.26 5.54 19.96
N HIS A 416 8.96 6.47 20.62
CA HIS A 416 8.81 7.89 20.31
C HIS A 416 9.43 8.17 18.92
N PRO A 417 8.84 9.04 18.07
CA PRO A 417 9.38 9.33 16.73
C PRO A 417 10.83 9.84 16.69
N SER A 418 11.34 10.42 17.78
CA SER A 418 12.76 10.80 17.90
C SER A 418 13.71 9.62 18.14
N GLY A 419 13.18 8.46 18.54
CA GLY A 419 13.95 7.30 18.99
C GLY A 419 14.59 7.45 20.37
N LYS A 420 14.45 8.60 21.04
CA LYS A 420 15.07 8.89 22.36
C LYS A 420 14.32 8.28 23.55
N MET A 421 13.09 7.81 23.31
CA MET A 421 12.27 7.12 24.30
C MET A 421 11.52 5.94 23.67
N MET A 422 11.31 4.90 24.48
CA MET A 422 10.47 3.76 24.13
C MET A 422 9.61 3.38 25.34
N CYS A 423 8.29 3.35 25.17
CA CYS A 423 7.36 2.85 26.18
C CYS A 423 7.03 1.39 25.89
N VAL A 424 7.12 0.54 26.91
CA VAL A 424 6.51 -0.80 26.86
C VAL A 424 5.24 -0.75 27.69
N ARG A 425 4.10 -0.88 27.01
CA ARG A 425 2.80 -1.01 27.67
C ARG A 425 2.61 -2.48 28.04
N VAL A 426 2.73 -2.78 29.33
CA VAL A 426 2.66 -4.12 29.90
C VAL A 426 1.32 -4.30 30.62
N GLN A 427 0.48 -5.20 30.11
CA GLN A 427 -0.70 -5.66 30.84
C GLN A 427 -0.29 -6.77 31.80
N ARG A 428 -0.58 -6.58 33.09
CA ARG A 428 -0.24 -7.52 34.16
C ARG A 428 -1.48 -8.11 34.80
N PHE A 429 -1.37 -9.35 35.24
CA PHE A 429 -2.35 -9.94 36.14
C PHE A 429 -2.13 -9.44 37.57
N THR A 430 -3.22 -9.19 38.29
CA THR A 430 -3.17 -9.06 39.75
C THR A 430 -2.71 -10.38 40.38
N LYS A 431 -2.22 -10.34 41.64
CA LYS A 431 -1.76 -11.55 42.35
C LYS A 431 -2.81 -12.67 42.40
N SER A 432 -4.10 -12.29 42.43
CA SER A 432 -5.23 -13.24 42.42
C SER A 432 -5.55 -13.79 41.02
N LYS A 433 -4.93 -13.26 39.96
CA LYS A 433 -5.18 -13.52 38.54
C LYS A 433 -6.64 -13.26 38.09
N LYS A 434 -7.42 -12.53 38.89
CA LYS A 434 -8.84 -12.23 38.59
C LYS A 434 -9.02 -10.97 37.75
N SER A 435 -8.10 -10.03 37.83
CA SER A 435 -8.17 -8.73 37.14
C SER A 435 -6.83 -8.38 36.51
N ARG A 436 -6.86 -7.42 35.58
CA ARG A 436 -5.70 -6.91 34.85
C ARG A 436 -5.51 -5.43 35.15
N PHE A 437 -4.25 -4.99 35.16
CA PHE A 437 -3.86 -3.59 35.29
C PHE A 437 -2.66 -3.33 34.37
N THR A 438 -2.33 -2.06 34.11
CA THR A 438 -1.28 -1.70 33.16
C THR A 438 -0.10 -1.02 33.82
N ASN A 439 1.10 -1.50 33.49
CA ASN A 439 2.33 -0.81 33.79
C ASN A 439 2.97 -0.30 32.49
N LEU A 440 3.43 0.94 32.50
CA LEU A 440 4.26 1.50 31.46
C LEU A 440 5.71 1.46 31.94
N GLU A 441 6.55 0.75 31.20
CA GLU A 441 7.99 0.71 31.44
C GLU A 441 8.65 1.55 30.32
N ILE A 442 9.09 2.76 30.66
CA ILE A 442 9.58 3.74 29.69
C ILE A 442 11.10 3.79 29.74
N PHE A 443 11.72 3.38 28.63
CA PHE A 443 13.16 3.32 28.43
C PHE A 443 13.65 4.65 27.84
N ARG A 444 14.60 5.30 28.51
CA ARG A 444 15.28 6.52 28.05
C ARG A 444 16.47 6.18 27.17
N THR A 445 16.20 5.77 25.94
CA THR A 445 17.21 5.28 24.97
C THR A 445 18.19 6.36 24.50
N GLY A 446 17.81 7.64 24.57
CA GLY A 446 18.72 8.76 24.30
C GLY A 446 19.85 8.91 25.34
N GLU A 447 19.61 8.45 26.57
CA GLU A 447 20.52 8.63 27.71
C GLU A 447 21.47 7.45 27.89
N LYS A 448 22.60 7.68 28.58
CA LYS A 448 23.58 6.62 28.87
C LYS A 448 22.96 5.60 29.82
N GLU A 449 23.26 4.31 29.63
CA GLU A 449 22.76 3.19 30.45
C GLU A 449 21.25 2.89 30.33
N VAL A 450 20.53 3.67 29.52
CA VAL A 450 19.09 3.53 29.26
C VAL A 450 18.29 3.36 30.58
N PRO A 451 18.15 4.44 31.36
CA PRO A 451 17.30 4.44 32.54
C PRO A 451 15.86 4.03 32.20
N VAL A 452 15.16 3.40 33.16
CA VAL A 452 13.78 2.93 32.98
C VAL A 452 12.89 3.56 34.03
N ASP A 453 11.92 4.33 33.58
CA ASP A 453 10.87 4.93 34.39
C ASP A 453 9.63 4.02 34.39
N VAL A 454 8.94 3.92 35.52
CA VAL A 454 7.78 3.04 35.68
C VAL A 454 6.57 3.89 36.07
N VAL A 455 5.51 3.80 35.26
CA VAL A 455 4.21 4.41 35.55
C VAL A 455 3.18 3.28 35.72
N GLU A 456 2.51 3.25 36.85
CA GLU A 456 1.50 2.23 37.17
C GLU A 456 0.10 2.82 37.04
N LEU A 457 -0.74 2.17 36.24
CA LEU A 457 -2.16 2.48 36.10
C LEU A 457 -2.97 1.40 36.79
N LYS A 458 -4.01 1.82 37.52
CA LYS A 458 -4.96 0.90 38.15
C LYS A 458 -5.81 0.15 37.12
N ASP A 459 -6.05 0.79 35.99
CA ASP A 459 -6.96 0.33 34.93
C ASP A 459 -6.20 -0.35 33.78
N SER A 460 -6.96 -0.96 32.87
CA SER A 460 -6.41 -1.53 31.66
C SER A 460 -6.30 -0.45 30.58
N ALA A 461 -5.08 -0.18 30.12
CA ALA A 461 -4.85 0.72 29.01
C ALA A 461 -5.19 0.03 27.70
N VAL A 462 -5.94 0.72 26.84
CA VAL A 462 -6.41 0.25 25.54
C VAL A 462 -5.58 0.86 24.41
N ALA A 463 -5.30 2.16 24.47
CA ALA A 463 -4.49 2.88 23.49
C ALA A 463 -3.43 3.76 24.16
N PHE A 464 -2.32 4.00 23.47
CA PHE A 464 -1.20 4.81 23.91
C PHE A 464 -0.70 5.60 22.70
N ASP A 465 -0.43 6.89 22.86
CA ASP A 465 0.10 7.74 21.78
C ASP A 465 1.09 8.78 22.31
N TRP A 466 2.26 8.87 21.67
CA TRP A 466 3.30 9.83 22.00
C TRP A 466 3.01 11.17 21.34
N GLU A 467 3.25 12.27 22.04
CA GLU A 467 3.39 13.56 21.36
C GLU A 467 4.65 13.49 20.47
N PRO A 468 4.54 13.78 19.16
CA PRO A 468 5.65 13.64 18.21
C PRO A 468 6.71 14.76 18.33
N THR A 469 6.81 15.40 19.50
CA THR A 469 7.84 16.39 19.83
C THR A 469 8.69 15.95 21.01
N GLU A 470 9.88 16.51 21.14
CA GLU A 470 10.78 16.22 22.28
C GLU A 470 10.49 17.09 23.51
N THR A 471 9.51 17.99 23.43
CA THR A 471 9.18 18.92 24.50
C THR A 471 8.46 18.17 25.63
N GLY A 472 9.17 17.89 26.72
CA GLY A 472 8.62 17.15 27.86
C GLY A 472 8.25 15.69 27.56
N PHE A 473 8.50 15.19 26.33
CA PHE A 473 8.11 13.84 25.89
C PHE A 473 6.70 13.46 26.35
N ARG A 474 5.71 14.33 26.10
CA ARG A 474 4.36 14.07 26.57
C ARG A 474 3.76 12.85 25.87
N PHE A 475 2.85 12.17 26.55
CA PHE A 475 2.04 11.13 25.94
C PHE A 475 0.64 11.13 26.54
N ALA A 476 -0.30 10.57 25.78
CA ALA A 476 -1.66 10.33 26.22
C ALA A 476 -1.91 8.81 26.26
N ILE A 477 -2.64 8.38 27.28
CA ILE A 477 -3.05 6.98 27.44
C ILE A 477 -4.53 6.89 27.68
N LEU A 478 -5.18 6.02 26.91
CA LEU A 478 -6.59 5.70 27.03
C LEU A 478 -6.72 4.42 27.85
N HIS A 479 -7.46 4.48 28.94
CA HIS A 479 -7.67 3.36 29.86
C HIS A 479 -9.14 3.18 30.24
N THR A 480 -9.47 1.96 30.64
CA THR A 480 -10.83 1.57 31.03
C THR A 480 -10.77 0.57 32.18
N ASP A 481 -11.76 0.66 33.05
CA ASP A 481 -11.99 -0.27 34.16
C ASP A 481 -12.54 -1.62 33.67
N ASP A 482 -13.32 -1.62 32.59
CA ASP A 482 -13.78 -2.82 31.89
C ASP A 482 -12.99 -3.05 30.58
N PRO A 483 -11.97 -3.93 30.58
CA PRO A 483 -11.17 -4.22 29.38
C PRO A 483 -11.91 -5.04 28.32
N THR A 484 -13.18 -5.38 28.52
CA THR A 484 -13.97 -6.17 27.57
C THR A 484 -14.27 -5.31 26.32
N PRO A 485 -13.78 -5.70 25.13
CA PRO A 485 -14.07 -4.94 23.92
C PRO A 485 -15.57 -4.91 23.62
N PRO A 486 -16.13 -3.76 23.17
CA PRO A 486 -17.52 -3.70 22.75
C PRO A 486 -17.77 -4.64 21.57
N GLN A 487 -18.99 -5.19 21.50
CA GLN A 487 -19.39 -6.06 20.39
C GLN A 487 -19.37 -5.27 19.08
N VAL A 488 -18.74 -5.82 18.05
CA VAL A 488 -18.66 -5.21 16.71
C VAL A 488 -19.58 -5.95 15.74
N ASN A 489 -20.19 -5.21 14.82
CA ASN A 489 -20.95 -5.79 13.72
C ASN A 489 -20.01 -6.39 12.64
N SER A 490 -20.59 -6.97 11.58
CA SER A 490 -19.84 -7.57 10.47
C SER A 490 -18.93 -6.60 9.72
N THR A 491 -19.16 -5.29 9.79
CA THR A 491 -18.37 -4.26 9.11
C THR A 491 -17.28 -3.65 10.01
N GLY A 492 -17.23 -4.04 11.28
CA GLY A 492 -16.22 -3.60 12.26
C GLY A 492 -16.63 -2.35 13.06
N MET A 493 -17.91 -1.97 13.05
CA MET A 493 -18.46 -0.90 13.88
C MET A 493 -18.88 -1.43 15.25
N ALA A 494 -18.48 -0.75 16.32
CA ALA A 494 -18.93 -1.04 17.67
C ALA A 494 -20.42 -0.71 17.84
N MET A 495 -21.17 -1.65 18.43
CA MET A 495 -22.61 -1.54 18.68
C MET A 495 -22.92 -0.72 19.93
N THR A 496 -21.97 -0.61 20.86
CA THR A 496 -22.10 0.12 22.11
C THR A 496 -20.86 0.97 22.36
N THR A 497 -21.06 2.11 23.02
CA THR A 497 -19.96 2.96 23.51
C THR A 497 -19.35 2.35 24.76
N ALA A 498 -18.01 2.31 24.81
CA ALA A 498 -17.27 1.95 26.01
C ALA A 498 -16.98 3.21 26.83
N LYS A 499 -17.07 3.11 28.16
CA LYS A 499 -16.60 4.19 29.04
C LYS A 499 -15.08 4.11 29.15
N THR A 500 -14.44 5.22 28.85
CA THR A 500 -12.99 5.33 28.82
C THR A 500 -12.55 6.58 29.56
N SER A 501 -11.31 6.58 30.03
CA SER A 501 -10.65 7.74 30.63
C SER A 501 -9.33 7.97 29.92
N VAL A 502 -8.93 9.23 29.81
CA VAL A 502 -7.68 9.61 29.14
C VAL A 502 -6.78 10.31 30.14
N SER A 503 -5.59 9.78 30.35
CA SER A 503 -4.57 10.40 31.22
C SER A 503 -3.43 10.93 30.37
N LEU A 504 -3.02 12.18 30.62
CA LEU A 504 -1.87 12.82 29.97
C LEU A 504 -0.69 12.87 30.94
N TYR A 505 0.50 12.54 30.43
CA TYR A 505 1.74 12.52 31.21
C TYR A 505 2.81 13.39 30.55
N SER A 506 3.72 13.93 31.35
CA SER A 506 4.92 14.62 30.89
C SER A 506 6.14 14.13 31.66
N PHE A 507 7.27 14.07 30.97
CA PHE A 507 8.57 13.85 31.59
C PHE A 507 9.10 15.15 32.18
N GLU A 508 9.41 15.14 33.46
CA GLU A 508 10.02 16.26 34.15
C GLU A 508 11.43 15.92 34.60
N ARG A 509 12.40 16.78 34.23
CA ARG A 509 13.77 16.67 34.70
C ARG A 509 13.90 17.19 36.11
N LYS A 510 14.83 16.60 36.88
CA LYS A 510 15.15 17.07 38.22
C LYS A 510 15.56 18.54 38.19
N GLY A 511 14.90 19.35 39.01
CA GLY A 511 15.11 20.80 39.06
C GLY A 511 14.89 21.34 40.48
N LYS A 512 14.69 22.65 40.60
CA LYS A 512 14.38 23.27 41.91
C LYS A 512 12.99 22.88 42.43
N LEU A 513 12.02 22.73 41.52
CA LEU A 513 10.62 22.37 41.81
C LEU A 513 10.40 20.85 41.80
N VAL A 514 11.16 20.12 40.97
CA VAL A 514 10.98 18.68 40.73
C VAL A 514 12.02 17.88 41.50
N GLN A 515 11.61 17.23 42.58
CA GLN A 515 12.50 16.47 43.47
C GLN A 515 12.99 15.15 42.85
N LYS A 516 12.15 14.50 42.04
CA LYS A 516 12.44 13.23 41.37
C LYS A 516 12.22 13.40 39.87
N GLU A 517 13.26 13.15 39.09
CA GLU A 517 13.14 13.05 37.63
C GLU A 517 12.27 11.83 37.27
N GLY A 518 11.37 12.00 36.31
CA GLY A 518 10.48 10.94 35.85
C GLY A 518 9.22 11.49 35.21
N PHE A 519 8.33 10.58 34.81
CA PHE A 519 7.02 10.94 34.28
C PHE A 519 6.06 11.30 35.41
N GLN A 520 5.36 12.41 35.21
CA GLN A 520 4.30 12.89 36.10
C GLN A 520 2.97 12.96 35.36
N LEU A 521 1.90 12.64 36.08
CA LEU A 521 0.54 12.79 35.58
C LEU A 521 0.20 14.28 35.53
N LEU A 522 -0.20 14.76 34.35
CA LEU A 522 -0.66 16.12 34.15
C LEU A 522 -2.14 16.24 34.52
N LYS A 523 -2.98 15.46 33.83
CA LYS A 523 -4.44 15.54 33.93
C LYS A 523 -5.06 14.20 33.54
N THR A 524 -6.12 13.83 34.23
CA THR A 524 -6.99 12.71 33.86
C THR A 524 -8.36 13.27 33.47
N LEU A 525 -8.81 12.90 32.27
CA LEU A 525 -10.11 13.20 31.70
C LEU A 525 -10.98 11.95 31.88
N GLU A 526 -11.80 11.96 32.91
CA GLU A 526 -12.65 10.82 33.28
C GLU A 526 -13.98 10.81 32.51
N ASN A 527 -14.65 9.66 32.48
CA ASN A 527 -16.00 9.48 31.94
C ASN A 527 -16.17 9.91 30.48
N LYS A 528 -15.16 9.64 29.66
CA LYS A 528 -15.20 9.82 28.20
C LYS A 528 -15.73 8.57 27.51
N SER A 529 -15.97 8.70 26.20
CA SER A 529 -16.37 7.59 25.31
C SER A 529 -15.39 7.41 24.14
N THR A 530 -14.21 7.99 24.27
CA THR A 530 -13.14 8.01 23.27
C THR A 530 -12.68 6.59 22.96
N THR A 531 -12.41 6.32 21.68
CA THR A 531 -11.81 5.06 21.23
C THR A 531 -10.41 5.25 20.65
N SER A 532 -10.08 6.46 20.20
CA SER A 532 -8.82 6.77 19.52
C SER A 532 -8.19 8.07 20.02
N LEU A 533 -6.85 8.07 20.07
CA LEU A 533 -6.01 9.22 20.38
C LEU A 533 -5.19 9.58 19.13
N ARG A 534 -5.12 10.87 18.78
CA ARG A 534 -4.30 11.36 17.68
C ARG A 534 -3.65 12.70 18.04
N TRP A 535 -2.34 12.68 18.28
CA TRP A 535 -1.55 13.91 18.39
C TRP A 535 -1.33 14.58 17.03
N SER A 536 -1.31 15.91 17.02
CA SER A 536 -0.83 16.68 15.88
C SER A 536 0.64 16.35 15.60
N PRO A 537 1.07 16.21 14.32
CA PRO A 537 2.46 15.94 13.93
C PRO A 537 3.49 16.93 14.50
N HIS A 538 3.06 18.14 14.86
CA HIS A 538 3.89 19.18 15.48
C HIS A 538 3.68 19.32 16.99
N GLY A 539 2.92 18.42 17.61
CA GLY A 539 2.61 18.42 19.04
C GLY A 539 1.58 19.47 19.44
N ARG A 540 1.54 19.77 20.74
CA ARG A 540 0.61 20.70 21.42
C ARG A 540 -0.88 20.32 21.37
N TYR A 541 -1.40 19.94 20.21
CA TYR A 541 -2.80 19.58 20.02
C TYR A 541 -2.98 18.06 20.03
N VAL A 542 -4.02 17.59 20.71
CA VAL A 542 -4.43 16.18 20.73
C VAL A 542 -5.93 16.07 20.52
N ILE A 543 -6.32 15.10 19.70
CA ILE A 543 -7.73 14.80 19.43
C ILE A 543 -8.12 13.52 20.13
N LEU A 544 -9.23 13.60 20.86
CA LEU A 544 -9.92 12.46 21.43
C LEU A 544 -11.16 12.19 20.58
N ALA A 545 -11.14 11.10 19.81
CA ALA A 545 -12.24 10.78 18.91
C ALA A 545 -12.90 9.44 19.27
N THR A 546 -14.22 9.41 19.14
CA THR A 546 -15.04 8.19 19.17
C THR A 546 -15.22 7.70 17.74
N LEU A 547 -14.26 6.93 17.24
CA LEU A 547 -14.29 6.36 15.89
C LEU A 547 -14.98 5.00 15.88
N ARG A 548 -15.54 4.65 14.71
CA ARG A 548 -16.08 3.30 14.40
C ARG A 548 -17.13 2.83 15.40
N THR A 549 -17.97 3.74 15.86
CA THR A 549 -19.07 3.43 16.78
C THR A 549 -20.38 3.86 16.15
N ALA A 550 -21.38 2.96 16.08
CA ALA A 550 -22.60 3.22 15.31
C ALA A 550 -23.48 4.32 15.93
N THR A 551 -23.37 4.55 17.23
CA THR A 551 -24.25 5.42 18.01
C THR A 551 -23.61 6.73 18.46
N ASN A 552 -22.30 6.89 18.28
CA ASN A 552 -21.58 8.07 18.76
C ASN A 552 -20.38 8.38 17.85
N GLY A 553 -20.21 9.65 17.53
CA GLY A 553 -19.12 10.20 16.74
C GLY A 553 -18.55 11.50 17.31
N THR A 554 -18.49 11.65 18.65
CA THR A 554 -17.89 12.84 19.28
C THR A 554 -16.39 12.94 18.98
N ILE A 555 -15.95 14.14 18.63
CA ILE A 555 -14.55 14.51 18.41
C ILE A 555 -14.23 15.71 19.30
N GLU A 556 -13.31 15.54 20.24
CA GLU A 556 -12.89 16.58 21.18
C GLU A 556 -11.46 17.04 20.86
N PHE A 557 -11.30 18.36 20.70
CA PHE A 557 -10.02 19.02 20.40
C PHE A 557 -9.44 19.61 21.69
N TYR A 558 -8.24 19.18 22.06
CA TYR A 558 -7.54 19.70 23.24
C TYR A 558 -6.25 20.42 22.84
N ASP A 559 -6.03 21.59 23.42
CA ASP A 559 -4.75 22.28 23.42
C ASP A 559 -4.08 22.06 24.78
N THR A 560 -2.89 21.48 24.77
CA THR A 560 -2.17 21.10 25.99
C THR A 560 -1.38 22.25 26.61
N ASP A 561 -1.24 23.38 25.90
CA ASP A 561 -0.46 24.54 26.31
C ASP A 561 -1.29 25.83 26.31
N PHE A 562 -2.62 25.75 26.37
CA PHE A 562 -3.52 26.90 26.22
C PHE A 562 -3.43 27.86 27.42
N ASP A 563 -3.81 27.40 28.61
CA ASP A 563 -3.87 28.25 29.81
C ASP A 563 -2.62 28.12 30.69
N GLN A 564 -1.48 28.56 30.15
CA GLN A 564 -0.22 28.58 30.90
C GLN A 564 -0.29 29.48 32.15
N ALA A 565 -1.19 30.47 32.17
CA ALA A 565 -1.39 31.34 33.32
C ALA A 565 -2.07 30.60 34.48
N ALA A 566 -3.09 29.78 34.19
CA ALA A 566 -3.71 28.90 35.18
C ALA A 566 -2.71 27.87 35.72
N ALA A 567 -1.95 27.22 34.83
CA ALA A 567 -0.89 26.28 35.24
C ALA A 567 0.17 26.94 36.15
N ALA A 568 0.59 28.17 35.83
CA ALA A 568 1.53 28.91 36.66
C ALA A 568 0.93 29.30 38.02
N LYS A 569 -0.38 29.58 38.07
CA LYS A 569 -1.10 29.96 39.30
C LYS A 569 -1.33 28.77 40.23
N SER A 570 -1.70 27.62 39.69
CA SER A 570 -1.96 26.40 40.47
C SER A 570 -0.68 25.62 40.80
N GLY A 571 0.39 25.84 40.02
CA GLY A 571 1.61 25.05 40.10
C GLY A 571 1.47 23.65 39.50
N ASN A 572 0.31 23.32 38.90
CA ASN A 572 0.08 22.06 38.18
C ASN A 572 0.13 22.33 36.66
N PRO A 573 1.14 21.80 35.93
CA PRO A 573 1.23 21.96 34.48
C PRO A 573 0.00 21.43 33.73
N GLY A 574 -0.74 20.47 34.29
CA GLY A 574 -1.95 19.93 33.67
C GLY A 574 -3.11 20.92 33.54
N ASP A 575 -3.12 22.02 34.31
CA ASP A 575 -4.19 23.02 34.21
C ASP A 575 -4.10 23.87 32.93
N ALA A 576 -2.98 23.80 32.19
CA ALA A 576 -2.87 24.38 30.86
C ALA A 576 -3.64 23.60 29.79
N ILE A 577 -4.03 22.35 30.09
CA ILE A 577 -4.75 21.48 29.14
C ILE A 577 -6.23 21.86 29.13
N THR A 578 -6.67 22.42 28.01
CA THR A 578 -8.01 22.96 27.84
C THR A 578 -8.69 22.31 26.64
N LEU A 579 -9.97 21.97 26.81
CA LEU A 579 -10.84 21.59 25.70
C LEU A 579 -11.13 22.85 24.88
N VAL A 580 -10.74 22.84 23.61
CA VAL A 580 -10.95 23.96 22.68
C VAL A 580 -12.33 23.85 22.03
N ALA A 581 -12.67 22.67 21.52
CA ALA A 581 -13.95 22.39 20.88
C ALA A 581 -14.35 20.93 21.06
N SER A 582 -15.66 20.70 21.02
CA SER A 582 -16.27 19.37 20.95
C SER A 582 -17.29 19.39 19.83
N VAL A 583 -17.10 18.54 18.83
CA VAL A 583 -17.96 18.45 17.64
C VAL A 583 -18.50 17.03 17.50
N GLU A 584 -19.61 16.88 16.79
CA GLU A 584 -20.21 15.59 16.49
C GLU A 584 -20.12 15.31 15.00
N HIS A 585 -19.53 14.17 14.64
CA HIS A 585 -19.50 13.66 13.27
C HIS A 585 -19.98 12.21 13.30
N TYR A 586 -21.29 12.02 13.11
CA TYR A 586 -21.93 10.70 13.18
C TYR A 586 -21.36 9.74 12.13
N GLY A 587 -21.23 8.46 12.50
CA GLY A 587 -20.70 7.44 11.61
C GLY A 587 -19.21 7.57 11.28
N VAL A 588 -18.46 8.49 11.90
CA VAL A 588 -17.04 8.69 11.58
C VAL A 588 -16.24 7.39 11.71
N THR A 589 -15.58 7.02 10.62
CA THR A 589 -14.86 5.74 10.52
C THR A 589 -13.38 5.90 10.84
N ASP A 590 -12.79 7.01 10.41
CA ASP A 590 -11.37 7.26 10.45
C ASP A 590 -11.10 8.77 10.56
N LEU A 591 -9.91 9.09 11.10
CA LEU A 591 -9.43 10.46 11.34
C LEU A 591 -7.93 10.52 11.13
N GLU A 592 -7.46 11.54 10.41
CA GLU A 592 -6.05 11.78 10.14
C GLU A 592 -5.70 13.27 10.17
N TRP A 593 -4.58 13.60 10.80
CA TRP A 593 -3.99 14.94 10.75
C TRP A 593 -3.27 15.16 9.43
N ASP A 594 -3.34 16.37 8.91
CA ASP A 594 -2.48 16.77 7.81
C ASP A 594 -1.00 16.83 8.26
N PRO A 595 -0.02 16.74 7.34
CA PRO A 595 1.39 16.73 7.70
C PRO A 595 1.88 18.02 8.39
N SER A 596 1.20 19.16 8.18
CA SER A 596 1.52 20.44 8.82
C SER A 596 0.91 20.61 10.21
N GLY A 597 0.00 19.69 10.61
CA GLY A 597 -0.64 19.70 11.92
C GLY A 597 -1.61 20.86 12.17
N ARG A 598 -2.11 21.48 11.10
CA ARG A 598 -3.09 22.59 11.12
C ARG A 598 -4.52 22.11 10.86
N PHE A 599 -4.66 21.05 10.09
CA PHE A 599 -5.93 20.54 9.58
C PHE A 599 -6.11 19.08 9.94
N VAL A 600 -7.37 18.68 10.07
CA VAL A 600 -7.76 17.33 10.42
C VAL A 600 -8.82 16.89 9.43
N ALA A 601 -8.59 15.77 8.77
CA ALA A 601 -9.60 15.14 7.96
C ALA A 601 -10.30 14.04 8.77
N THR A 602 -11.62 14.03 8.68
CA THR A 602 -12.48 12.97 9.21
C THR A 602 -13.37 12.48 8.09
N TRP A 603 -13.63 11.18 8.01
CA TRP A 603 -14.46 10.66 6.93
C TRP A 603 -15.25 9.43 7.33
N VAL A 604 -16.31 9.23 6.55
CA VAL A 604 -17.24 8.13 6.68
C VAL A 604 -17.08 7.23 5.46
N SER A 605 -16.55 6.03 5.69
CA SER A 605 -16.23 5.06 4.64
C SER A 605 -17.40 4.12 4.34
N SER A 606 -17.75 4.02 3.06
CA SER A 606 -18.71 3.07 2.48
C SER A 606 -18.31 1.61 2.69
N TRP A 607 -17.01 1.33 2.91
CA TRP A 607 -16.54 0.00 3.30
C TRP A 607 -17.04 -0.44 4.68
N ARG A 608 -17.49 0.51 5.52
CA ARG A 608 -18.01 0.25 6.86
C ARG A 608 -19.52 0.37 6.92
N HIS A 609 -20.09 1.43 6.35
CA HIS A 609 -21.54 1.61 6.22
C HIS A 609 -21.88 2.62 5.13
N SER A 610 -23.10 2.54 4.59
CA SER A 610 -23.56 3.35 3.46
C SER A 610 -24.15 4.72 3.82
N SER A 611 -24.43 4.97 5.10
CA SER A 611 -25.01 6.24 5.55
C SER A 611 -23.95 7.34 5.64
N GLU A 612 -24.32 8.57 5.25
CA GLU A 612 -23.54 9.81 5.45
C GLU A 612 -22.09 9.75 4.91
N ASN A 613 -21.89 9.06 3.79
CA ASN A 613 -20.57 8.93 3.18
C ASN A 613 -20.03 10.28 2.69
N GLY A 614 -18.76 10.53 2.97
CA GLY A 614 -18.11 11.81 2.67
C GLY A 614 -16.92 12.07 3.60
N TYR A 615 -16.36 13.27 3.49
CA TYR A 615 -15.30 13.75 4.37
C TYR A 615 -15.57 15.19 4.84
N THR A 616 -15.04 15.49 6.03
CA THR A 616 -15.07 16.82 6.65
C THR A 616 -13.65 17.20 7.06
N LEU A 617 -13.24 18.40 6.67
CA LEU A 617 -12.00 19.04 7.07
C LEU A 617 -12.26 20.01 8.21
N TRP A 618 -11.48 19.88 9.28
CA TRP A 618 -11.51 20.73 10.46
C TRP A 618 -10.18 21.45 10.61
N ASP A 619 -10.20 22.62 11.21
CA ASP A 619 -8.97 23.22 11.74
C ASP A 619 -8.57 22.58 13.08
N PHE A 620 -7.37 22.87 13.55
CA PHE A 620 -6.88 22.39 14.86
C PHE A 620 -7.69 22.91 16.07
N ARG A 621 -8.60 23.87 15.87
CA ARG A 621 -9.51 24.42 16.89
C ARG A 621 -10.87 23.73 16.87
N GLY A 622 -11.15 22.85 15.91
CA GLY A 622 -12.43 22.19 15.72
C GLY A 622 -13.46 22.99 14.92
N GLN A 623 -13.04 24.05 14.22
CA GLN A 623 -13.88 24.75 13.25
C GLN A 623 -13.97 23.94 11.95
N GLU A 624 -15.17 23.71 11.46
CA GLU A 624 -15.40 23.12 10.14
C GLU A 624 -14.93 24.07 9.04
N LEU A 625 -14.07 23.59 8.16
CA LEU A 625 -13.58 24.34 7.00
C LEU A 625 -14.32 23.91 5.73
N GLN A 626 -14.49 22.60 5.55
CA GLN A 626 -15.14 22.04 4.38
C GLN A 626 -15.84 20.74 4.74
N HIS A 627 -17.08 20.59 4.29
CA HIS A 627 -17.80 19.33 4.28
C HIS A 627 -18.13 18.92 2.85
N SER A 628 -17.85 17.66 2.51
CA SER A 628 -18.11 17.11 1.19
C SER A 628 -18.81 15.76 1.34
N ALA A 629 -20.13 15.77 1.11
CA ALA A 629 -20.93 14.56 0.99
C ALA A 629 -20.67 13.92 -0.39
N VAL A 630 -20.19 12.68 -0.38
CA VAL A 630 -19.84 11.93 -1.59
C VAL A 630 -20.38 10.52 -1.46
N GLU A 631 -21.25 10.12 -2.38
CA GLU A 631 -21.80 8.77 -2.39
C GLU A 631 -20.71 7.71 -2.60
N ASP A 632 -20.84 6.59 -1.89
CA ASP A 632 -19.87 5.49 -1.85
C ASP A 632 -18.42 5.97 -1.62
N PHE A 633 -18.23 7.00 -0.80
CA PHE A 633 -16.90 7.46 -0.39
C PHE A 633 -16.15 6.36 0.36
N LYS A 634 -14.96 5.97 -0.09
CA LYS A 634 -14.23 4.82 0.46
C LYS A 634 -13.07 5.25 1.35
N GLN A 635 -12.26 6.20 0.89
CA GLN A 635 -10.98 6.51 1.53
C GLN A 635 -10.57 7.98 1.31
N PHE A 636 -10.01 8.57 2.36
CA PHE A 636 -9.25 9.82 2.33
C PHE A 636 -7.82 9.52 2.82
N VAL A 637 -6.79 10.08 2.17
CA VAL A 637 -5.40 10.00 2.66
C VAL A 637 -4.63 11.27 2.37
N TRP A 638 -4.01 11.86 3.41
CA TRP A 638 -3.09 12.98 3.24
C TRP A 638 -1.79 12.53 2.59
N ARG A 639 -1.23 13.35 1.69
CA ARG A 639 0.09 13.13 1.09
C ARG A 639 1.17 13.51 2.11
N PRO A 640 2.01 12.57 2.59
CA PRO A 640 3.04 12.88 3.58
C PRO A 640 4.08 13.89 3.09
N ARG A 641 4.74 14.58 4.02
CA ARG A 641 5.87 15.46 3.73
C ARG A 641 7.16 14.88 4.29
N PRO A 642 8.28 14.97 3.55
CA PRO A 642 9.59 14.66 4.11
C PRO A 642 9.96 15.65 5.21
N GLU A 643 10.93 15.27 6.04
CA GLU A 643 11.43 16.15 7.09
C GLU A 643 11.97 17.49 6.55
N PRO A 644 11.68 18.60 7.23
CA PRO A 644 12.17 19.91 6.80
C PRO A 644 13.69 19.97 6.80
N LEU A 645 14.27 20.47 5.71
CA LEU A 645 15.71 20.71 5.56
C LEU A 645 16.24 21.87 6.43
N LEU A 646 15.34 22.60 7.10
CA LEU A 646 15.69 23.74 7.96
C LEU A 646 16.53 23.30 9.16
N SER A 647 17.67 23.96 9.34
CA SER A 647 18.51 23.80 10.53
C SER A 647 17.79 24.30 11.79
N GLU A 648 18.21 23.85 12.98
CA GLU A 648 17.65 24.34 14.24
C GLU A 648 17.79 25.86 14.39
N GLU A 649 18.88 26.43 13.88
CA GLU A 649 19.12 27.88 13.88
C GLU A 649 18.12 28.61 12.97
N GLN A 650 17.88 28.11 11.76
CA GLN A 650 16.87 28.67 10.86
C GLN A 650 15.47 28.59 11.46
N ARG A 651 15.11 27.44 12.06
CA ARG A 651 13.82 27.29 12.77
C ARG A 651 13.68 28.31 13.90
N ARG A 652 14.77 28.60 14.62
CA ARG A 652 14.78 29.63 15.68
C ARG A 652 14.61 31.05 15.11
N LEU A 653 15.24 31.34 13.97
CA LEU A 653 15.07 32.63 13.27
C LEU A 653 13.62 32.81 12.80
N VAL A 654 13.02 31.79 12.17
CA VAL A 654 11.60 31.82 11.76
C VAL A 654 10.68 32.11 12.94
N ARG A 655 10.90 31.46 14.09
CA ARG A 655 10.11 31.73 15.31
C ARG A 655 10.29 33.15 15.85
N ARG A 656 11.51 33.72 15.74
CA ARG A 656 11.79 35.09 16.18
C ARG A 656 11.08 36.12 15.29
N ASP A 657 11.11 35.89 13.98
CA ASP A 657 10.61 36.81 12.97
C ASP A 657 9.17 36.49 12.55
N LEU A 658 8.47 35.63 13.31
CA LEU A 658 7.12 35.12 13.01
C LEU A 658 6.09 36.22 12.78
N LYS A 659 6.19 37.36 13.48
CA LYS A 659 5.26 38.49 13.29
C LYS A 659 5.36 39.12 11.90
N ALA A 660 6.56 39.14 11.31
CA ALA A 660 6.76 39.67 9.97
C ALA A 660 6.15 38.71 8.93
N TYR A 661 6.43 37.42 9.07
CA TYR A 661 5.84 36.39 8.19
C TYR A 661 4.32 36.32 8.32
N SER A 662 3.77 36.43 9.53
CA SER A 662 2.31 36.45 9.74
C SER A 662 1.65 37.54 8.90
N LYS A 663 2.17 38.77 8.94
CA LYS A 663 1.62 39.87 8.16
C LYS A 663 1.69 39.62 6.65
N GLU A 664 2.80 39.07 6.17
CA GLU A 664 2.96 38.71 4.76
C GLU A 664 1.96 37.63 4.32
N PHE A 665 1.75 36.60 5.15
CA PHE A 665 0.77 35.55 4.88
C PHE A 665 -0.67 36.06 4.94
N ASP A 666 -1.01 36.89 5.93
CA ASP A 666 -2.35 37.52 6.03
C ASP A 666 -2.65 38.35 4.76
N GLU A 667 -1.68 39.14 4.28
CA GLU A 667 -1.81 39.92 3.04
C GLU A 667 -1.91 39.05 1.77
N LEU A 668 -1.32 37.85 1.77
CA LEU A 668 -1.42 36.88 0.65
C LEU A 668 -2.79 36.19 0.66
N ASP A 669 -3.28 35.78 1.83
CA ASP A 669 -4.56 35.12 2.01
C ASP A 669 -5.73 36.06 1.65
N GLU A 670 -5.69 37.32 2.08
CA GLU A 670 -6.68 38.34 1.70
C GLU A 670 -6.72 38.56 0.19
N ARG A 671 -5.54 38.69 -0.45
CA ARG A 671 -5.45 38.86 -1.91
C ARG A 671 -6.05 37.67 -2.65
N ARG A 672 -5.89 36.46 -2.12
CA ARG A 672 -6.40 35.23 -2.72
C ARG A 672 -7.91 35.11 -2.61
N LEU A 673 -8.47 35.38 -1.43
CA LEU A 673 -9.91 35.46 -1.22
C LEU A 673 -10.55 36.45 -2.20
N HIS A 674 -9.99 37.66 -2.31
CA HIS A 674 -10.48 38.66 -3.25
C HIS A 674 -10.36 38.24 -4.72
N ALA A 675 -9.27 37.57 -5.11
CA ALA A 675 -9.09 37.09 -6.49
C ALA A 675 -10.13 36.03 -6.87
N ALA A 676 -10.40 35.08 -5.96
CA ALA A 676 -11.38 34.03 -6.19
C ALA A 676 -12.82 34.55 -6.21
N ASP A 677 -13.15 35.48 -5.30
CA ASP A 677 -14.44 36.17 -5.32
C ASP A 677 -14.63 36.94 -6.63
N ALA A 678 -13.58 37.62 -7.11
CA ALA A 678 -13.61 38.34 -8.37
C ALA A 678 -13.82 37.40 -9.58
N GLU A 679 -13.18 36.24 -9.60
CA GLU A 679 -13.36 35.24 -10.66
C GLU A 679 -14.79 34.68 -10.65
N LEU A 680 -15.31 34.29 -9.49
CA LEU A 680 -16.68 33.81 -9.33
C LEU A 680 -17.70 34.87 -9.77
N MET A 681 -17.48 36.13 -9.37
CA MET A 681 -18.33 37.25 -9.77
C MET A 681 -18.27 37.52 -11.27
N SER A 682 -17.09 37.37 -11.90
CA SER A 682 -16.93 37.46 -13.35
C SER A 682 -17.70 36.35 -14.07
N GLN A 683 -17.60 35.10 -13.60
CA GLN A 683 -18.34 33.97 -14.17
C GLN A 683 -19.86 34.16 -14.01
N ARG A 684 -20.33 34.57 -12.83
CA ARG A 684 -21.76 34.87 -12.59
C ARG A 684 -22.25 35.98 -13.52
N ARG A 685 -21.50 37.08 -13.64
CA ARG A 685 -21.84 38.18 -14.57
C ARG A 685 -21.89 37.71 -16.01
N ARG A 686 -20.95 36.85 -16.42
CA ARG A 686 -20.94 36.27 -17.77
C ARG A 686 -22.18 35.40 -18.00
N LEU A 687 -22.52 34.49 -17.09
CA LEU A 687 -23.70 33.62 -17.22
C LEU A 687 -25.01 34.42 -17.25
N VAL A 688 -25.12 35.45 -16.40
CA VAL A 688 -26.28 36.36 -16.41
C VAL A 688 -26.35 37.08 -17.76
N SER A 689 -25.24 37.60 -18.27
CA SER A 689 -25.20 38.25 -19.58
C SER A 689 -25.53 37.31 -20.74
N GLU A 690 -25.05 36.07 -20.71
CA GLU A 690 -25.40 35.03 -21.70
C GLU A 690 -26.90 34.70 -21.64
N TRP A 691 -27.46 34.58 -20.44
CA TRP A 691 -28.90 34.35 -20.23
C TRP A 691 -29.76 35.53 -20.70
N GLU A 692 -29.37 36.76 -20.37
CA GLU A 692 -30.04 37.98 -20.82
C GLU A 692 -30.01 38.10 -22.34
N SER A 693 -28.85 37.83 -22.95
CA SER A 693 -28.70 37.82 -24.41
C SER A 693 -29.57 36.75 -25.06
N TRP A 694 -29.61 35.53 -24.51
CA TRP A 694 -30.49 34.47 -24.98
C TRP A 694 -31.97 34.84 -24.84
N ARG A 695 -32.39 35.39 -23.70
CA ARG A 695 -33.76 35.87 -23.48
C ARG A 695 -34.15 36.94 -24.48
N GLN A 696 -33.24 37.87 -24.78
CA GLN A 696 -33.47 38.91 -25.77
C GLN A 696 -33.65 38.29 -27.17
N GLN A 697 -32.76 37.39 -27.59
CA GLN A 697 -32.87 36.71 -28.88
C GLN A 697 -34.16 35.90 -29.03
N VAL A 698 -34.56 35.17 -27.98
CA VAL A 698 -35.82 34.41 -27.97
C VAL A 698 -37.02 35.36 -27.98
N GLY A 699 -36.97 36.48 -27.25
CA GLY A 699 -38.01 37.51 -27.28
C GLY A 699 -38.19 38.14 -28.65
N GLU A 700 -37.08 38.48 -29.33
CA GLU A 700 -37.08 38.99 -30.70
C GLU A 700 -37.63 37.96 -31.68
N PHE A 701 -37.19 36.69 -31.59
CA PHE A 701 -37.68 35.59 -32.41
C PHE A 701 -39.19 35.32 -32.22
N LEU A 702 -39.65 35.27 -30.97
CA LEU A 702 -41.07 35.09 -30.65
C LEU A 702 -41.90 36.25 -31.18
N THR A 703 -41.40 37.49 -31.06
CA THR A 703 -42.08 38.68 -31.58
C THR A 703 -42.20 38.59 -33.10
N SER A 704 -41.12 38.24 -33.80
CA SER A 704 -41.16 38.05 -35.26
C SER A 704 -42.11 36.93 -35.69
N GLU A 705 -42.10 35.78 -34.99
CA GLU A 705 -43.03 34.68 -35.28
C GLU A 705 -44.48 35.07 -34.98
N THR A 706 -44.74 35.81 -33.89
CA THR A 706 -46.10 36.31 -33.60
C THR A 706 -46.57 37.32 -34.63
N ASP A 707 -45.69 38.21 -35.10
CA ASP A 707 -46.01 39.19 -36.14
C ASP A 707 -46.26 38.51 -37.48
N GLU A 708 -45.46 37.51 -37.85
CA GLU A 708 -45.68 36.68 -39.05
C GLU A 708 -46.97 35.86 -38.94
N ALA A 709 -47.26 35.26 -37.79
CA ALA A 709 -48.49 34.51 -37.55
C ALA A 709 -49.73 35.42 -37.61
N LEU A 710 -49.67 36.62 -37.01
CA LEU A 710 -50.72 37.65 -37.11
C LEU A 710 -50.92 38.10 -38.57
N ALA A 711 -49.83 38.32 -39.31
CA ALA A 711 -49.88 38.67 -40.73
C ALA A 711 -50.45 37.54 -41.60
N ALA A 712 -50.22 36.28 -41.22
CA ALA A 712 -50.80 35.08 -41.85
C ALA A 712 -52.26 34.80 -41.43
N GLY A 713 -52.86 35.69 -40.62
CA GLY A 713 -54.28 35.61 -40.24
C GLY A 713 -54.56 34.76 -38.99
N TYR A 714 -53.54 34.38 -38.23
CA TYR A 714 -53.69 33.71 -36.95
C TYR A 714 -54.24 34.70 -35.91
N LYS A 715 -55.33 34.35 -35.23
CA LYS A 715 -55.90 35.16 -34.15
C LYS A 715 -55.39 34.62 -32.83
N LEU A 716 -54.63 35.44 -32.10
CA LEU A 716 -54.25 35.13 -30.73
C LEU A 716 -55.52 34.85 -29.90
N PRO A 717 -55.55 33.78 -29.08
CA PRO A 717 -56.64 33.59 -28.14
C PRO A 717 -56.72 34.83 -27.25
N ILE A 718 -57.87 35.49 -27.27
CA ILE A 718 -58.19 36.55 -26.32
C ILE A 718 -58.07 35.89 -24.94
N ALA A 719 -57.12 36.34 -24.12
CA ALA A 719 -57.01 35.92 -22.75
C ALA A 719 -58.35 36.20 -22.06
N SER A 720 -59.10 35.13 -21.84
CA SER A 720 -60.30 35.11 -21.02
C SER A 720 -59.91 35.59 -19.63
N ASP A 721 -60.63 36.58 -19.12
CA ASP A 721 -60.68 36.94 -17.69
C ASP A 721 -60.94 35.68 -16.85
N THR A 722 -59.88 35.01 -16.40
CA THR A 722 -59.94 33.94 -15.41
C THR A 722 -58.69 33.96 -14.55
N GLU A 723 -58.89 34.55 -13.37
CA GLU A 723 -58.14 34.41 -12.11
C GLU A 723 -56.70 34.94 -12.10
N ASP A 724 -56.53 36.07 -11.42
CA ASP A 724 -55.26 36.47 -10.82
C ASP A 724 -54.74 35.31 -9.95
N LEU A 725 -53.88 34.47 -10.52
CA LEU A 725 -52.97 33.65 -9.75
C LEU A 725 -51.97 34.59 -9.08
N VAL A 726 -52.38 35.11 -7.93
CA VAL A 726 -51.47 35.74 -6.97
C VAL A 726 -50.50 34.65 -6.52
N VAL A 727 -49.33 34.62 -7.14
CA VAL A 727 -48.18 33.89 -6.62
C VAL A 727 -47.62 34.76 -5.51
N ASP A 728 -47.98 34.47 -4.27
CA ASP A 728 -47.34 35.05 -3.09
C ASP A 728 -45.88 34.55 -3.06
N GLU A 729 -44.97 35.36 -3.60
CA GLU A 729 -43.53 35.17 -3.44
C GLU A 729 -43.16 35.67 -2.03
N VAL A 730 -43.09 34.74 -1.07
CA VAL A 730 -42.57 35.03 0.27
C VAL A 730 -41.05 35.21 0.14
N VAL A 731 -40.62 36.46 0.03
CA VAL A 731 -39.21 36.85 0.13
C VAL A 731 -38.90 37.12 1.60
N GLU A 732 -38.31 36.15 2.29
CA GLU A 732 -37.71 36.37 3.61
C GLU A 732 -36.34 37.02 3.43
N GLU A 733 -36.30 38.35 3.56
CA GLU A 733 -35.07 39.12 3.71
C GLU A 733 -34.79 39.29 5.22
N ILE A 734 -33.75 38.64 5.73
CA ILE A 734 -33.29 38.81 7.11
C ILE A 734 -32.49 40.12 7.16
N ILE A 735 -33.10 41.18 7.71
CA ILE A 735 -32.55 42.54 7.65
C ILE A 735 -31.66 42.90 8.86
N ASP A 736 -31.76 42.20 10.00
CA ASP A 736 -30.89 42.45 11.17
C ASP A 736 -30.95 41.27 12.16
N GLU A 737 -29.81 40.67 12.51
CA GLU A 737 -29.69 39.69 13.58
C GLU A 737 -29.01 40.36 14.78
N LYS A 738 -29.79 40.67 15.83
CA LYS A 738 -29.29 41.17 17.11
C LYS A 738 -29.40 40.08 18.16
N GLU A 739 -28.26 39.55 18.58
CA GLU A 739 -28.16 38.75 19.79
C GLU A 739 -28.24 39.66 21.03
N GLU A 740 -29.34 39.57 21.77
CA GLU A 740 -29.44 40.12 23.12
C GLU A 740 -29.11 39.01 24.13
N ILE A 741 -27.99 39.17 24.84
CA ILE A 741 -27.61 38.31 25.95
C ILE A 741 -28.51 38.61 27.14
N VAL A 742 -29.22 37.60 27.66
CA VAL A 742 -29.85 37.69 28.99
C VAL A 742 -29.49 36.47 29.83
N GLY A 743 -28.69 36.72 30.88
CA GLY A 743 -28.82 36.14 32.23
C GLY A 743 -28.32 34.72 32.47
#